data_AF-A0A179FRA9-F1
#
_entry.id   AF-A0A179FRA9-F1
#
_cell.length_a   1.000
_cell.length_b   1.000
_cell.length_c   1.000
_cell.angle_alpha   90.00
_cell.angle_beta   90.00
_cell.angle_gamma   90.00
#
_symmetry.space_group_name_H-M   'P 1'
#
loop_
_entity.id
_entity.type
_entity.pdbx_description
1 polymer ?
#
loop_
_entity_poly.entity_id
_entity_poly.type
_entity_poly.pdbx_seq_one_letter_code
_entity_poly.pdbx_strand_id
1 'polypeptide(L)'
;MVQTSFINGYIRRNTLIPSSFRQFPHTTNFFTVAARVNLGNILRRSLVQLSPGRLRIMAPPKQATLGKFFGAKNPAPTQQTKLAFATRPAVGDGDEDVSAKENTDPDQDSKKRARVASKSGAVKVEEDEDEGPVSKRARRNRVKIEDDEDDEPVKSGVKKEEEDTKDVKIKQSIEEAPNQEEDVKDVKIKKRSQSPDLDRKPSKTPDEEFKEEAASESGSEVEDEKPEVAAKAREKVQTQLKSKTAKHPYPDWKPGSPVPYAALCQTFSLIEMTTKRLIIMEHCSLFLRQVMRLTPDDLLPTVLLMINKLAPDYAGIELGIGESLIMKAIGETTGRSLQVIKADQKDIGDLGLVAVKSRSTQPTMFKPKPLTVRGVHQGLMNIATVTGNGAQGRKVDGIKKLLSAADAHSTVKADITKDKGGPSEAKYIIRFLEGKLRLGLAERTVLVSLAQAIVCHEAEKKGKVPSTTEMENGESILKTVYSELPSYDAIIPAVLEHGIMKLRECCKLRPGVPLKPMLAKPTKAITEVLDRFEGQKFTCEYKYDGERAQIHYVAKDSDQELSQETLGAAREAADGVASIFSRNSEDLSKKYPDILAKLHTWVKNDTKSFVLDCETVAWDVSEKKVLPFQQLMTRKKKDVKLEDVKVKVCVFAFDLLYLNGLPVVEKPLRERRELLQQSFAPVEGEFSFATYMDGQELDEIQLFLDESVKASCEGLMVKMLDGTESGYEPSKRSRNWLKVKKDYLAGVGDSLDLVVLGAYYGRGKRTSVYGAFLLACYNPANDTYETVCNIGTGFSEQVLEELHAQLSEIVIDRPKPFYSHSSGGQHQPDVWFEPRYVWEVRTADLTLSPRYKAGCKEGVDPAGEKGISLRFPRFIKIRDDKKVDEATSSRQVAEMYRKQESVTKNKGPSVDDDFEY
;
A
#
# COMPACT_ATOMS: atom_id res chain seq x y z
N MET A 1 -47.38 -30.55 -18.58
CA MET A 1 -48.45 -31.09 -19.46
C MET A 1 -49.79 -30.64 -18.90
N VAL A 2 -50.71 -30.08 -19.73
CA VAL A 2 -52.19 -30.11 -19.58
C VAL A 2 -52.78 -29.43 -18.30
N GLN A 3 -53.84 -28.62 -18.26
CA GLN A 3 -54.89 -28.12 -19.18
C GLN A 3 -55.16 -26.63 -18.81
N THR A 4 -55.29 -25.62 -19.69
CA THR A 4 -56.35 -25.25 -20.68
C THR A 4 -57.62 -24.57 -20.09
N SER A 5 -58.18 -23.58 -20.81
CA SER A 5 -59.58 -23.03 -20.76
C SER A 5 -59.94 -21.98 -19.68
N PHE A 6 -60.89 -21.03 -19.88
CA PHE A 6 -61.43 -20.27 -21.04
C PHE A 6 -62.50 -19.23 -20.51
N ILE A 7 -63.00 -18.30 -21.36
CA ILE A 7 -64.34 -17.60 -21.24
C ILE A 7 -64.47 -16.58 -20.06
N ASN A 8 -65.18 -15.43 -20.08
CA ASN A 8 -65.81 -14.48 -21.04
C ASN A 8 -65.95 -13.12 -20.27
N GLY A 9 -66.30 -11.94 -20.82
CA GLY A 9 -66.68 -11.52 -22.17
C GLY A 9 -67.04 -10.00 -22.23
N TYR A 10 -67.34 -9.51 -23.44
CA TYR A 10 -67.61 -8.11 -23.83
C TYR A 10 -68.65 -7.29 -23.01
N ILE A 11 -68.47 -5.95 -23.01
CA ILE A 11 -69.49 -4.96 -23.46
C ILE A 11 -68.84 -3.60 -23.83
N ARG A 12 -69.59 -2.66 -24.44
CA ARG A 12 -69.08 -1.54 -25.27
C ARG A 12 -69.46 -0.11 -24.80
N ARG A 13 -68.55 0.84 -25.09
CA ARG A 13 -68.77 2.21 -25.64
C ARG A 13 -69.29 3.39 -24.76
N ASN A 14 -68.67 4.54 -25.05
CA ASN A 14 -69.25 5.88 -25.35
C ASN A 14 -69.34 7.02 -24.30
N THR A 15 -68.47 8.02 -24.53
CA THR A 15 -68.74 9.47 -24.72
C THR A 15 -69.01 10.47 -23.55
N LEU A 16 -68.25 11.58 -23.65
CA LEU A 16 -68.58 13.00 -23.40
C LEU A 16 -68.45 13.64 -21.99
N ILE A 17 -67.40 14.48 -21.89
CA ILE A 17 -67.30 15.87 -21.39
C ILE A 17 -68.56 16.49 -20.73
N PRO A 18 -68.37 17.25 -19.62
CA PRO A 18 -68.56 18.71 -19.74
C PRO A 18 -67.43 19.55 -19.11
N SER A 19 -67.45 20.86 -19.37
CA SER A 19 -66.48 21.86 -18.89
C SER A 19 -67.19 23.09 -18.30
N SER A 20 -66.50 23.95 -17.51
CA SER A 20 -66.49 25.43 -17.65
C SER A 20 -66.13 26.26 -16.38
N PHE A 21 -65.12 27.14 -16.54
CA PHE A 21 -65.02 28.58 -16.18
C PHE A 21 -65.18 29.20 -14.75
N ARG A 22 -64.32 30.23 -14.53
CA ARG A 22 -64.33 31.35 -13.53
C ARG A 22 -63.92 30.98 -12.08
N GLN A 23 -63.37 31.87 -11.23
CA GLN A 23 -63.26 33.35 -11.27
C GLN A 23 -61.99 33.89 -10.52
N PHE A 24 -61.60 35.17 -10.73
CA PHE A 24 -60.51 35.90 -10.03
C PHE A 24 -61.07 36.97 -9.05
N PRO A 25 -60.32 37.37 -7.99
CA PRO A 25 -59.51 38.63 -7.98
C PRO A 25 -58.08 38.42 -7.36
N HIS A 26 -57.00 39.14 -7.74
CA HIS A 26 -56.59 40.53 -7.40
C HIS A 26 -56.53 40.83 -5.88
N THR A 27 -55.49 41.49 -5.30
CA THR A 27 -54.71 42.67 -5.75
C THR A 27 -53.27 42.81 -5.17
N THR A 28 -52.33 43.36 -5.96
CA THR A 28 -51.18 44.28 -5.59
C THR A 28 -50.02 43.80 -4.65
N ASN A 29 -48.76 44.29 -4.71
CA ASN A 29 -48.16 45.48 -5.36
C ASN A 29 -46.62 45.36 -5.66
N PHE A 30 -46.15 45.95 -6.79
CA PHE A 30 -44.83 46.58 -7.14
C PHE A 30 -43.44 46.00 -6.73
N PHE A 31 -42.29 46.27 -7.38
CA PHE A 31 -41.83 47.03 -8.59
C PHE A 31 -40.67 46.20 -9.23
N THR A 32 -40.59 45.83 -10.53
CA THR A 32 -40.07 46.55 -11.74
C THR A 32 -38.68 47.23 -11.54
N VAL A 33 -37.66 47.13 -12.42
CA VAL A 33 -37.53 47.56 -13.85
C VAL A 33 -36.38 46.76 -14.54
N ALA A 34 -36.62 46.05 -15.65
CA ALA A 34 -36.27 46.34 -17.08
C ALA A 34 -34.74 46.32 -17.45
N ALA A 35 -34.30 46.15 -18.71
CA ALA A 35 -34.96 46.30 -20.02
C ALA A 35 -34.58 45.21 -21.08
N ARG A 36 -34.93 45.43 -22.36
CA ARG A 36 -35.11 44.42 -23.44
C ARG A 36 -35.01 45.11 -24.84
N VAL A 37 -35.01 44.34 -25.95
CA VAL A 37 -35.30 44.76 -27.36
C VAL A 37 -34.09 45.42 -28.09
N ASN A 38 -33.78 45.25 -29.41
CA ASN A 38 -34.53 44.69 -30.57
C ASN A 38 -33.71 43.85 -31.60
N LEU A 39 -34.40 43.34 -32.64
CA LEU A 39 -33.94 42.57 -33.81
C LEU A 39 -33.35 43.43 -34.96
N GLY A 40 -32.65 42.76 -35.91
CA GLY A 40 -32.42 43.20 -37.29
C GLY A 40 -32.05 42.05 -38.24
N ASN A 41 -32.73 41.93 -39.39
CA ASN A 41 -32.51 40.86 -40.40
C ASN A 41 -31.57 41.31 -41.54
N ILE A 42 -30.96 40.36 -42.26
CA ILE A 42 -30.78 40.40 -43.74
C ILE A 42 -30.43 39.01 -44.32
N LEU A 43 -30.57 38.83 -45.64
CA LEU A 43 -30.72 37.53 -46.32
C LEU A 43 -29.53 37.06 -47.19
N ARG A 44 -29.36 35.73 -47.24
CA ARG A 44 -29.09 34.86 -48.43
C ARG A 44 -27.72 34.85 -49.15
N ARG A 45 -27.44 33.64 -49.71
CA ARG A 45 -26.50 33.27 -50.80
C ARG A 45 -25.00 33.32 -50.45
N SER A 46 -24.14 32.42 -50.97
CA SER A 46 -24.34 31.23 -51.82
C SER A 46 -23.19 30.21 -51.66
N LEU A 47 -23.36 28.99 -52.20
CA LEU A 47 -22.29 27.98 -52.32
C LEU A 47 -21.19 28.43 -53.30
N VAL A 48 -19.97 27.88 -53.15
CA VAL A 48 -19.38 26.89 -54.10
C VAL A 48 -18.06 26.33 -53.53
N GLN A 49 -17.71 25.10 -53.91
CA GLN A 49 -16.49 24.39 -53.51
C GLN A 49 -15.29 24.78 -54.40
N LEU A 50 -14.05 24.62 -53.90
CA LEU A 50 -13.06 23.65 -54.42
C LEU A 50 -11.69 23.78 -53.69
N SER A 51 -10.80 22.82 -53.96
CA SER A 51 -9.48 22.57 -53.33
C SER A 51 -8.49 22.14 -54.44
N PRO A 52 -7.20 21.78 -54.22
CA PRO A 52 -6.23 22.08 -53.14
C PRO A 52 -4.93 22.74 -53.69
N GLY A 53 -3.94 23.07 -52.84
CA GLY A 53 -2.58 23.36 -53.37
C GLY A 53 -1.48 23.83 -52.39
N ARG A 54 -0.52 22.94 -52.12
CA ARG A 54 0.87 23.15 -51.62
C ARG A 54 1.52 24.51 -52.00
N LEU A 55 2.45 25.12 -51.24
CA LEU A 55 3.66 24.52 -50.63
C LEU A 55 4.40 25.48 -49.65
N ARG A 56 5.35 24.91 -48.87
CA ARG A 56 6.55 25.51 -48.22
C ARG A 56 6.45 26.17 -46.82
N ILE A 57 7.54 25.97 -46.09
CA ILE A 57 7.83 26.30 -44.68
C ILE A 57 9.00 27.30 -44.66
N MET A 58 8.96 28.32 -43.81
CA MET A 58 10.15 29.02 -43.29
C MET A 58 9.95 29.43 -41.82
N ALA A 59 11.06 29.62 -41.08
CA ALA A 59 11.08 29.77 -39.62
C ALA A 59 10.95 31.25 -39.14
N PRO A 60 10.52 31.49 -37.89
CA PRO A 60 10.31 32.84 -37.36
C PRO A 60 11.59 33.48 -36.75
N PRO A 61 11.88 34.76 -37.01
CA PRO A 61 12.84 35.55 -36.25
C PRO A 61 12.23 36.16 -34.97
N LYS A 62 13.10 36.72 -34.10
CA LYS A 62 12.78 37.13 -32.72
C LYS A 62 12.16 38.53 -32.63
N GLN A 63 11.42 38.80 -31.54
CA GLN A 63 10.96 40.14 -31.18
C GLN A 63 12.13 41.09 -30.87
N ALA A 64 11.98 42.36 -31.24
CA ALA A 64 12.87 43.46 -30.84
C ALA A 64 12.18 44.35 -29.79
N THR A 65 12.98 45.02 -28.96
CA THR A 65 12.51 45.93 -27.92
C THR A 65 12.15 47.31 -28.46
N LEU A 66 11.20 47.98 -27.81
CA LEU A 66 10.93 49.41 -27.98
C LEU A 66 10.53 50.04 -26.64
N GLY A 67 11.06 51.23 -26.36
CA GLY A 67 10.82 51.96 -25.12
C GLY A 67 11.18 53.43 -25.25
N LYS A 68 10.88 54.21 -24.20
CA LYS A 68 10.87 55.68 -24.11
C LYS A 68 9.70 56.38 -24.82
N PHE A 69 8.72 56.78 -24.01
CA PHE A 69 8.27 58.18 -23.94
C PHE A 69 8.31 58.60 -22.46
N PHE A 70 8.48 59.90 -22.16
CA PHE A 70 9.05 60.37 -20.88
C PHE A 70 8.26 61.51 -20.20
N GLY A 71 8.34 61.57 -18.87
CA GLY A 71 7.91 62.70 -18.02
C GLY A 71 6.54 62.49 -17.35
N ALA A 72 6.32 62.79 -16.07
CA ALA A 72 7.20 63.31 -14.99
C ALA A 72 6.62 62.83 -13.62
N LYS A 73 7.04 63.24 -12.40
CA LYS A 73 7.92 64.31 -11.89
C LYS A 73 8.45 63.91 -10.48
N ASN A 74 9.22 64.77 -9.81
CA ASN A 74 9.69 64.64 -8.41
C ASN A 74 9.79 66.06 -7.78
N PRO A 75 9.95 66.31 -6.44
CA PRO A 75 10.99 65.71 -5.59
C PRO A 75 10.58 65.42 -4.10
N ALA A 76 11.56 65.07 -3.26
CA ALA A 76 11.45 64.87 -1.81
C ALA A 76 12.54 65.65 -1.02
N PRO A 77 12.36 65.92 0.29
CA PRO A 77 13.40 66.44 1.19
C PRO A 77 14.16 65.30 1.94
N THR A 78 15.22 65.67 2.67
CA THR A 78 16.14 64.76 3.41
C THR A 78 16.63 65.39 4.73
N GLN A 79 17.30 64.61 5.60
CA GLN A 79 18.32 64.98 6.64
C GLN A 79 18.13 64.25 8.01
N GLN A 80 19.16 63.88 8.80
CA GLN A 80 20.59 63.62 8.51
C GLN A 80 21.34 62.94 9.70
N THR A 81 22.66 62.71 9.52
CA THR A 81 23.74 62.36 10.50
C THR A 81 23.83 60.89 10.94
N LYS A 82 24.98 60.31 11.38
CA LYS A 82 26.46 60.56 11.34
C LYS A 82 27.13 59.21 11.77
N LEU A 83 28.43 58.90 11.69
CA LEU A 83 29.69 59.55 11.26
C LEU A 83 30.65 58.44 10.72
N ALA A 84 31.89 58.75 10.28
CA ALA A 84 32.88 57.76 9.81
C ALA A 84 34.34 58.28 9.84
N PHE A 85 35.32 57.36 9.68
CA PHE A 85 36.72 57.56 9.24
C PHE A 85 37.08 56.32 8.37
N ALA A 86 37.61 56.39 7.14
CA ALA A 86 38.88 56.95 6.61
C ALA A 86 40.12 56.09 6.99
N THR A 87 41.07 55.73 6.11
CA THR A 87 41.67 56.46 4.96
C THR A 87 41.89 55.63 3.65
N ARG A 88 42.71 56.16 2.70
CA ARG A 88 42.95 55.84 1.25
C ARG A 88 44.48 55.72 0.97
N PRO A 89 45.01 55.50 -0.27
CA PRO A 89 44.44 55.11 -1.59
C PRO A 89 45.13 53.80 -2.11
N ALA A 90 45.66 53.51 -3.33
CA ALA A 90 45.79 54.14 -4.67
C ALA A 90 46.20 53.10 -5.78
N VAL A 91 45.88 53.41 -7.06
CA VAL A 91 46.58 53.12 -8.36
C VAL A 91 47.17 51.72 -8.67
N GLY A 92 47.02 51.13 -9.88
CA GLY A 92 46.27 51.53 -11.08
C GLY A 92 46.76 50.81 -12.38
N ASP A 93 45.90 50.83 -13.41
CA ASP A 93 46.07 50.53 -14.86
C ASP A 93 46.77 49.24 -15.36
N GLY A 94 46.26 48.71 -16.48
CA GLY A 94 46.75 47.51 -17.18
C GLY A 94 45.65 46.84 -18.00
N ASP A 95 45.47 47.25 -19.25
CA ASP A 95 44.29 46.96 -20.08
C ASP A 95 44.60 45.96 -21.25
N GLU A 96 43.54 45.53 -21.95
CA GLU A 96 43.51 44.76 -23.22
C GLU A 96 44.04 43.30 -23.25
N ASP A 97 43.75 42.50 -24.29
CA ASP A 97 42.46 41.94 -24.78
C ASP A 97 42.76 40.76 -25.75
N VAL A 98 41.78 39.87 -26.02
CA VAL A 98 41.70 38.83 -27.09
C VAL A 98 42.88 37.82 -27.23
N SER A 99 42.78 36.64 -27.89
CA SER A 99 41.71 35.81 -28.47
C SER A 99 42.18 34.34 -28.42
N ALA A 100 41.44 33.38 -27.86
CA ALA A 100 40.47 32.48 -28.52
C ALA A 100 41.03 31.44 -29.55
N LYS A 101 40.61 30.16 -29.37
CA LYS A 101 40.65 29.01 -30.32
C LYS A 101 42.03 28.36 -30.59
N GLU A 102 42.15 27.05 -30.92
CA GLU A 102 41.32 25.84 -30.66
C GLU A 102 42.19 24.57 -30.89
N ASN A 103 41.83 23.44 -30.27
CA ASN A 103 42.10 22.03 -30.63
C ASN A 103 43.40 21.62 -31.36
N THR A 104 44.25 20.79 -30.73
CA THR A 104 44.50 19.38 -31.16
C THR A 104 45.35 18.56 -30.17
N ASP A 105 44.93 17.33 -29.90
CA ASP A 105 45.76 16.15 -29.58
C ASP A 105 46.18 15.49 -30.94
N PRO A 106 47.12 14.51 -31.05
CA PRO A 106 47.50 13.53 -30.02
C PRO A 106 49.00 13.12 -29.93
N ASP A 107 49.22 12.08 -29.13
CA ASP A 107 50.22 10.99 -29.23
C ASP A 107 51.57 11.02 -28.48
N GLN A 108 51.67 10.04 -27.57
CA GLN A 108 52.78 9.10 -27.32
C GLN A 108 54.25 9.52 -27.52
N ASP A 109 55.04 9.40 -26.44
CA ASP A 109 56.05 8.33 -26.37
C ASP A 109 56.24 7.81 -24.93
N SER A 110 56.80 6.62 -24.83
CA SER A 110 57.09 5.83 -23.64
C SER A 110 58.53 5.96 -23.15
N LYS A 111 58.77 5.68 -21.85
CA LYS A 111 59.96 4.96 -21.39
C LYS A 111 59.73 4.26 -20.04
N LYS A 112 60.62 3.30 -19.73
CA LYS A 112 60.47 2.27 -18.67
C LYS A 112 61.63 2.34 -17.67
N ARG A 113 61.48 1.57 -16.56
CA ARG A 113 62.52 1.10 -15.60
C ARG A 113 62.97 2.11 -14.52
N ALA A 114 63.42 1.68 -13.33
CA ALA A 114 63.23 0.40 -12.60
C ALA A 114 63.66 0.54 -11.11
N ARG A 115 63.27 -0.44 -10.28
CA ARG A 115 63.67 -0.61 -8.87
C ARG A 115 65.17 -0.94 -8.69
N VAL A 116 65.74 -0.48 -7.57
CA VAL A 116 66.74 -1.21 -6.74
C VAL A 116 66.42 -0.90 -5.25
N ALA A 117 66.90 -1.70 -4.28
CA ALA A 117 66.62 -1.52 -2.85
C ALA A 117 67.74 -2.03 -1.91
N SER A 118 67.61 -1.67 -0.62
CA SER A 118 68.12 -2.34 0.61
C SER A 118 69.44 -1.90 1.28
N LYS A 119 69.35 -1.68 2.62
CA LYS A 119 70.33 -1.89 3.74
C LYS A 119 71.70 -1.15 3.68
N SER A 120 72.38 -0.74 4.77
CA SER A 120 72.40 -1.18 6.20
C SER A 120 73.07 -0.20 7.20
N GLY A 121 72.56 -0.09 8.43
CA GLY A 121 73.27 -0.27 9.74
C GLY A 121 74.39 0.67 10.29
N ALA A 122 74.11 1.29 11.46
CA ALA A 122 75.01 1.72 12.56
C ALA A 122 75.99 2.91 12.30
N VAL A 123 76.53 3.67 13.29
CA VAL A 123 76.72 3.54 14.77
C VAL A 123 76.33 4.85 15.54
N LYS A 124 76.27 4.80 16.89
CA LYS A 124 75.90 5.87 17.87
C LYS A 124 76.87 7.07 18.01
N VAL A 125 76.43 8.14 18.72
CA VAL A 125 76.94 8.59 20.05
C VAL A 125 75.92 9.54 20.75
N GLU A 126 76.03 9.67 22.08
CA GLU A 126 75.37 10.54 23.10
C GLU A 126 75.02 12.02 22.70
N GLU A 127 74.16 12.81 23.40
CA GLU A 127 73.19 12.62 24.52
C GLU A 127 72.17 13.80 24.57
N ASP A 128 71.00 13.61 25.19
CA ASP A 128 69.97 14.62 25.55
C ASP A 128 69.41 14.28 26.95
N GLU A 129 69.07 15.27 27.79
CA GLU A 129 68.44 15.08 29.12
C GLU A 129 67.06 15.75 29.25
N ASP A 130 66.28 15.30 30.25
CA ASP A 130 64.99 15.79 30.78
C ASP A 130 63.73 15.81 29.86
N GLU A 131 62.58 15.23 30.24
CA GLU A 131 62.29 14.30 31.35
C GLU A 131 60.99 13.49 31.05
N GLY A 132 60.71 12.43 31.81
CA GLY A 132 59.49 11.59 31.71
C GLY A 132 59.52 10.43 32.73
N PRO A 133 58.72 9.34 32.60
CA PRO A 133 57.67 9.05 31.62
C PRO A 133 56.37 8.50 32.28
N VAL A 134 55.58 7.65 31.58
CA VAL A 134 54.24 7.15 31.99
C VAL A 134 54.19 5.63 32.16
N SER A 135 53.55 5.09 33.22
CA SER A 135 52.41 4.12 33.13
C SER A 135 52.02 3.33 34.43
N LYS A 136 50.71 2.99 34.52
CA LYS A 136 50.06 1.76 35.09
C LYS A 136 50.66 1.14 36.38
N ARG A 137 49.94 0.91 37.51
CA ARG A 137 48.77 -0.02 37.65
C ARG A 137 48.27 -0.19 39.12
N ALA A 138 46.96 0.02 39.36
CA ALA A 138 46.07 -0.63 40.36
C ALA A 138 46.24 -0.56 41.92
N ARG A 139 45.07 -0.45 42.60
CA ARG A 139 44.68 -0.86 43.99
C ARG A 139 45.32 -0.21 45.23
N ARG A 140 44.50 0.50 46.03
CA ARG A 140 44.02 0.05 47.37
C ARG A 140 42.83 0.88 47.89
N ASN A 141 42.18 0.41 48.97
CA ASN A 141 40.96 0.98 49.57
C ASN A 141 41.20 1.59 50.97
N ARG A 142 40.21 2.38 51.41
CA ARG A 142 39.73 2.57 52.81
C ARG A 142 40.51 3.53 53.73
N VAL A 143 39.76 4.50 54.25
CA VAL A 143 39.73 4.89 55.67
C VAL A 143 38.25 4.82 56.12
N LYS A 144 37.99 4.60 57.41
CA LYS A 144 36.66 4.51 58.06
C LYS A 144 36.78 5.14 59.46
N ILE A 145 35.65 5.55 60.05
CA ILE A 145 35.40 5.77 61.50
C ILE A 145 33.88 5.95 61.69
N GLU A 146 33.24 5.69 62.84
CA GLU A 146 33.18 4.51 63.75
C GLU A 146 32.25 4.92 64.94
N ASP A 147 31.25 4.17 65.43
CA ASP A 147 30.45 3.11 64.75
C ASP A 147 29.06 2.76 65.37
N ASP A 148 28.79 3.12 66.64
CA ASP A 148 27.67 2.75 67.56
C ASP A 148 26.47 1.98 66.92
N GLU A 149 26.49 0.64 66.86
CA GLU A 149 26.08 -0.36 67.91
C GLU A 149 24.54 -0.51 68.05
N ASP A 150 23.90 -1.70 68.03
CA ASP A 150 24.35 -3.12 67.94
C ASP A 150 23.51 -3.86 66.83
N ASP A 151 23.28 -5.18 66.66
CA ASP A 151 23.40 -6.43 67.44
C ASP A 151 23.66 -7.64 66.47
N GLU A 152 23.90 -8.85 66.97
CA GLU A 152 24.28 -10.08 66.23
C GLU A 152 23.27 -11.25 66.44
N PRO A 153 23.62 -12.56 66.30
CA PRO A 153 23.94 -13.33 65.09
C PRO A 153 22.86 -14.44 64.77
N VAL A 154 22.92 -15.38 63.81
CA VAL A 154 23.98 -16.34 63.38
C VAL A 154 23.75 -16.86 61.94
N LYS A 155 24.82 -17.44 61.35
CA LYS A 155 24.97 -18.13 60.04
C LYS A 155 24.21 -19.49 60.00
N SER A 156 24.23 -20.37 58.98
CA SER A 156 25.11 -20.60 57.82
C SER A 156 24.44 -21.46 56.72
N GLY A 157 25.12 -21.78 55.61
CA GLY A 157 24.66 -22.76 54.62
C GLY A 157 25.74 -23.33 53.68
N VAL A 158 25.71 -24.64 53.45
CA VAL A 158 26.55 -25.48 52.55
C VAL A 158 25.67 -26.70 52.15
N LYS A 159 25.41 -27.14 50.90
CA LYS A 159 26.18 -27.44 49.66
C LYS A 159 27.00 -28.75 49.63
N LYS A 160 26.43 -29.82 49.05
CA LYS A 160 27.01 -30.57 47.91
C LYS A 160 26.11 -31.72 47.39
N GLU A 161 26.43 -32.23 46.21
CA GLU A 161 25.81 -33.37 45.50
C GLU A 161 26.70 -34.63 45.58
N GLU A 162 26.14 -35.84 45.41
CA GLU A 162 26.79 -36.98 44.72
C GLU A 162 25.83 -38.16 44.41
N GLU A 163 26.10 -38.83 43.28
CA GLU A 163 25.77 -40.20 42.79
C GLU A 163 24.39 -40.93 42.97
N ASP A 164 23.66 -40.99 41.85
CA ASP A 164 23.38 -42.19 41.01
C ASP A 164 22.33 -43.30 41.39
N THR A 165 21.78 -43.89 40.31
CA THR A 165 20.99 -45.14 40.14
C THR A 165 19.47 -45.20 40.43
N LYS A 166 18.74 -45.51 39.35
CA LYS A 166 17.61 -46.48 39.19
C LYS A 166 16.23 -46.30 39.87
N ASP A 167 15.22 -46.41 38.99
CA ASP A 167 13.94 -47.13 39.13
C ASP A 167 12.87 -46.83 40.21
N VAL A 168 11.68 -46.47 39.67
CA VAL A 168 10.33 -46.99 40.05
C VAL A 168 9.62 -46.45 41.31
N LYS A 169 8.60 -45.61 41.02
CA LYS A 169 7.23 -45.53 41.59
C LYS A 169 7.00 -45.57 43.12
N ILE A 170 6.41 -44.46 43.59
CA ILE A 170 5.08 -44.34 44.24
C ILE A 170 4.61 -45.52 45.13
N LYS A 171 4.35 -45.21 46.41
CA LYS A 171 3.35 -45.92 47.24
C LYS A 171 2.56 -44.95 48.14
N GLN A 172 1.51 -45.45 48.79
CA GLN A 172 0.39 -44.69 49.36
C GLN A 172 0.27 -44.83 50.90
N SER A 173 -0.33 -43.83 51.52
CA SER A 173 -1.27 -43.93 52.67
C SER A 173 -2.18 -42.68 52.62
N ILE A 174 -3.50 -42.68 52.79
CA ILE A 174 -4.52 -43.57 53.38
C ILE A 174 -4.70 -43.45 54.90
N GLU A 175 -5.80 -42.77 55.26
CA GLU A 175 -6.75 -42.93 56.38
C GLU A 175 -8.05 -42.21 55.90
N GLU A 176 -9.28 -42.45 56.39
CA GLU A 176 -9.78 -43.15 57.58
C GLU A 176 -11.17 -43.80 57.31
N ALA A 177 -11.81 -44.44 58.31
CA ALA A 177 -13.13 -45.12 58.22
C ALA A 177 -14.06 -44.66 59.40
N PRO A 178 -15.25 -45.24 59.78
CA PRO A 178 -15.77 -46.62 59.59
C PRO A 178 -17.30 -46.79 59.28
N ASN A 179 -17.73 -48.06 59.07
CA ASN A 179 -19.03 -48.76 59.34
C ASN A 179 -20.42 -48.06 59.18
N GLN A 180 -21.53 -48.73 58.80
CA GLN A 180 -21.85 -50.18 58.67
C GLN A 180 -23.07 -50.46 57.74
N GLU A 181 -23.22 -51.72 57.28
CA GLU A 181 -24.45 -52.55 56.99
C GLU A 181 -25.84 -51.91 56.70
N GLU A 182 -26.74 -52.43 55.82
CA GLU A 182 -26.70 -53.50 54.78
C GLU A 182 -27.92 -53.37 53.80
N ASP A 183 -28.27 -54.42 53.03
CA ASP A 183 -29.42 -54.60 52.08
C ASP A 183 -29.42 -53.78 50.73
N VAL A 184 -30.02 -54.24 49.60
CA VAL A 184 -29.72 -55.42 48.72
C VAL A 184 -30.59 -55.41 47.42
N LYS A 185 -30.10 -56.05 46.32
CA LYS A 185 -30.84 -56.46 45.06
C LYS A 185 -31.30 -55.35 44.06
N ASP A 186 -31.36 -55.55 42.73
CA ASP A 186 -30.69 -56.54 41.83
C ASP A 186 -30.84 -56.22 40.31
N VAL A 187 -30.05 -56.92 39.47
CA VAL A 187 -30.42 -57.53 38.14
C VAL A 187 -30.61 -56.70 36.82
N LYS A 188 -29.54 -56.75 35.97
CA LYS A 188 -29.50 -57.15 34.51
C LYS A 188 -30.22 -56.28 33.43
N ILE A 189 -30.05 -56.41 32.10
CA ILE A 189 -29.27 -57.27 31.13
C ILE A 189 -29.00 -56.36 29.87
N LYS A 190 -27.87 -56.28 29.13
CA LYS A 190 -26.90 -57.23 28.49
C LYS A 190 -27.26 -57.70 27.06
N LYS A 191 -26.55 -57.19 26.03
CA LYS A 191 -26.10 -57.84 24.75
C LYS A 191 -25.12 -56.87 24.04
N ARG A 192 -23.84 -57.17 23.74
CA ARG A 192 -23.16 -58.27 23.00
C ARG A 192 -23.07 -57.94 21.49
N SER A 193 -21.95 -58.03 20.75
CA SER A 193 -20.68 -58.81 20.83
C SER A 193 -19.41 -57.94 21.03
N GLN A 194 -18.24 -58.38 21.55
CA GLN A 194 -17.31 -59.49 21.21
C GLN A 194 -16.70 -59.35 19.78
N SER A 195 -15.38 -59.45 19.50
CA SER A 195 -14.14 -59.79 20.27
C SER A 195 -12.88 -59.64 19.34
N PRO A 196 -11.62 -60.00 19.71
CA PRO A 196 -10.77 -59.51 20.81
C PRO A 196 -9.27 -59.21 20.41
N ASP A 197 -8.43 -58.93 21.43
CA ASP A 197 -6.98 -59.21 21.58
C ASP A 197 -5.85 -58.47 20.81
N LEU A 198 -5.29 -57.46 21.53
CA LEU A 198 -3.93 -57.43 22.12
C LEU A 198 -2.63 -57.42 21.25
N ASP A 199 -1.98 -56.25 21.33
CA ASP A 199 -0.57 -56.01 21.70
C ASP A 199 0.61 -56.74 20.99
N ARG A 200 1.32 -55.97 20.16
CA ARG A 200 2.80 -55.93 20.19
C ARG A 200 3.35 -54.58 19.71
N LYS A 201 4.17 -53.90 20.52
CA LYS A 201 4.92 -52.68 20.11
C LYS A 201 6.01 -53.02 19.07
N PRO A 202 6.37 -52.07 18.19
CA PRO A 202 7.53 -51.20 18.48
C PRO A 202 7.37 -49.72 18.04
N SER A 203 8.38 -48.90 18.39
CA SER A 203 8.83 -47.63 17.78
C SER A 203 7.81 -46.55 17.36
N LYS A 204 7.96 -45.34 17.95
CA LYS A 204 7.48 -44.08 17.34
C LYS A 204 8.45 -43.60 16.25
N THR A 205 7.93 -43.10 15.13
CA THR A 205 8.64 -42.18 14.21
C THR A 205 8.21 -40.73 14.46
N PRO A 206 9.02 -39.72 14.08
CA PRO A 206 8.72 -38.31 14.34
C PRO A 206 8.04 -37.61 13.14
N ASP A 207 6.71 -37.68 13.06
CA ASP A 207 5.93 -37.09 11.93
C ASP A 207 4.67 -36.28 12.36
N GLU A 208 4.46 -36.02 13.66
CA GLU A 208 3.23 -35.35 14.16
C GLU A 208 3.39 -33.91 14.70
N GLU A 209 4.59 -33.32 14.66
CA GLU A 209 4.79 -31.92 15.11
C GLU A 209 4.49 -30.87 14.01
N PHE A 210 4.39 -31.26 12.74
CA PHE A 210 4.23 -30.36 11.59
C PHE A 210 2.78 -29.91 11.27
N LYS A 211 1.92 -29.71 12.28
CA LYS A 211 0.48 -29.41 12.07
C LYS A 211 -0.08 -28.07 12.59
N GLU A 212 0.64 -27.29 13.40
CA GLU A 212 0.07 -26.03 13.95
C GLU A 212 0.76 -24.72 13.52
N GLU A 213 2.00 -24.72 13.02
CA GLU A 213 2.76 -23.46 12.85
C GLU A 213 2.62 -22.74 11.48
N ALA A 214 1.98 -23.37 10.48
CA ALA A 214 1.93 -22.88 9.10
C ALA A 214 0.89 -21.74 8.84
N ALA A 215 0.53 -20.97 9.87
CA ALA A 215 -0.60 -20.03 9.87
C ALA A 215 -0.24 -18.54 10.09
N SER A 216 1.05 -18.20 10.23
CA SER A 216 1.49 -16.88 10.76
C SER A 216 2.04 -15.85 9.76
N GLU A 217 1.88 -16.04 8.43
CA GLU A 217 2.09 -14.98 7.43
C GLU A 217 0.95 -14.87 6.40
N SER A 218 -0.06 -14.07 6.74
CA SER A 218 -1.00 -13.49 5.77
C SER A 218 -1.56 -12.17 6.31
N GLY A 219 -1.70 -11.17 5.43
CA GLY A 219 -1.84 -9.77 5.85
C GLY A 219 -3.21 -9.42 6.43
N SER A 220 -3.23 -9.10 7.73
CA SER A 220 -4.38 -8.58 8.50
C SER A 220 -5.68 -9.34 8.22
N GLU A 221 -5.72 -10.59 8.67
CA GLU A 221 -6.67 -11.58 8.20
C GLU A 221 -8.13 -11.27 8.54
N VAL A 222 -9.02 -11.87 7.75
CA VAL A 222 -10.41 -12.09 8.17
C VAL A 222 -10.45 -13.47 8.83
N GLU A 223 -10.00 -13.52 10.08
CA GLU A 223 -10.75 -14.35 11.02
C GLU A 223 -12.08 -13.64 11.26
N ASP A 224 -13.19 -14.36 11.07
CA ASP A 224 -14.46 -13.94 11.64
C ASP A 224 -14.38 -14.15 13.16
N GLU A 225 -14.03 -13.08 13.88
CA GLU A 225 -13.98 -13.06 15.35
C GLU A 225 -15.24 -13.74 15.91
N LYS A 226 -15.06 -14.88 16.60
CA LYS A 226 -16.17 -15.70 17.12
C LYS A 226 -17.21 -14.77 17.77
N PRO A 227 -18.51 -14.85 17.40
CA PRO A 227 -19.47 -13.78 17.68
C PRO A 227 -19.62 -13.47 19.18
N GLU A 228 -19.37 -14.45 20.04
CA GLU A 228 -19.31 -14.28 21.50
C GLU A 228 -18.18 -13.36 21.99
N VAL A 229 -17.02 -13.37 21.32
CA VAL A 229 -15.87 -12.49 21.62
C VAL A 229 -16.17 -11.07 21.16
N ALA A 230 -16.71 -10.92 19.95
CA ALA A 230 -17.16 -9.62 19.42
C ALA A 230 -18.29 -9.02 20.29
N ALA A 231 -19.23 -9.83 20.77
CA ALA A 231 -20.28 -9.40 21.69
C ALA A 231 -19.71 -8.91 23.03
N LYS A 232 -18.82 -9.68 23.67
CA LYS A 232 -18.17 -9.29 24.95
C LYS A 232 -17.26 -8.06 24.78
N ALA A 233 -16.66 -7.86 23.60
CA ALA A 233 -15.94 -6.64 23.24
C ALA A 233 -16.88 -5.44 23.11
N ARG A 234 -17.99 -5.59 22.38
CA ARG A 234 -19.03 -4.55 22.24
C ARG A 234 -19.69 -4.20 23.57
N GLU A 235 -19.86 -5.14 24.49
CA GLU A 235 -20.38 -4.91 25.84
C GLU A 235 -19.43 -4.05 26.70
N LYS A 236 -18.11 -4.26 26.58
CA LYS A 236 -17.09 -3.40 27.22
C LYS A 236 -17.06 -1.99 26.62
N VAL A 237 -17.03 -1.88 25.29
CA VAL A 237 -17.13 -0.59 24.59
C VAL A 237 -18.43 0.14 24.98
N GLN A 238 -19.55 -0.57 25.07
CA GLN A 238 -20.80 -0.01 25.58
C GLN A 238 -20.72 0.42 27.05
N THR A 239 -20.16 -0.36 27.97
CA THR A 239 -20.11 0.01 29.40
C THR A 239 -19.22 1.22 29.66
N GLN A 240 -18.16 1.41 28.87
CA GLN A 240 -17.35 2.63 28.87
C GLN A 240 -18.13 3.83 28.27
N LEU A 241 -18.76 3.66 27.10
CA LEU A 241 -19.61 4.68 26.45
C LEU A 241 -20.89 5.05 27.22
N LYS A 242 -21.40 4.16 28.08
CA LYS A 242 -22.59 4.36 28.93
C LYS A 242 -22.33 5.32 30.10
N SER A 243 -21.07 5.58 30.45
CA SER A 243 -20.77 6.58 31.47
C SER A 243 -21.08 7.98 30.96
N LYS A 244 -21.88 8.76 31.71
CA LYS A 244 -22.09 10.21 31.49
C LYS A 244 -20.84 11.05 31.82
N THR A 245 -19.69 10.39 31.83
CA THR A 245 -18.41 10.83 32.40
C THR A 245 -17.23 10.24 31.60
N ALA A 246 -17.49 9.72 30.38
CA ALA A 246 -16.48 9.29 29.42
C ALA A 246 -15.65 10.51 28.98
N LYS A 247 -14.66 10.87 29.80
CA LYS A 247 -13.87 12.09 29.69
C LYS A 247 -13.09 12.05 28.38
N HIS A 248 -13.53 12.83 27.39
CA HIS A 248 -12.84 12.95 26.11
C HIS A 248 -11.34 13.22 26.34
N PRO A 249 -10.42 12.49 25.66
CA PRO A 249 -8.98 12.64 25.92
C PRO A 249 -8.43 14.04 25.62
N TYR A 250 -9.15 14.81 24.79
CA TYR A 250 -8.94 16.23 24.58
C TYR A 250 -10.19 17.00 25.06
N PRO A 251 -10.05 18.14 25.76
CA PRO A 251 -11.19 18.92 26.24
C PRO A 251 -12.03 19.48 25.08
N ASP A 252 -13.33 19.67 25.31
CA ASP A 252 -14.23 20.26 24.32
C ASP A 252 -13.77 21.68 23.90
N TRP A 253 -13.58 21.86 22.60
CA TRP A 253 -13.44 23.19 22.00
C TRP A 253 -14.82 23.86 21.85
N LYS A 254 -14.84 25.17 21.55
CA LYS A 254 -16.09 25.90 21.39
C LYS A 254 -16.91 25.31 20.22
N PRO A 255 -18.20 24.98 20.39
CA PRO A 255 -19.06 24.55 19.29
C PRO A 255 -19.02 25.52 18.10
N GLY A 256 -18.95 24.99 16.88
CA GLY A 256 -18.81 25.76 15.63
C GLY A 256 -17.42 26.36 15.39
N SER A 257 -16.45 26.21 16.30
CA SER A 257 -15.04 26.56 15.99
C SER A 257 -14.31 25.38 15.33
N PRO A 258 -13.35 25.61 14.41
CA PRO A 258 -12.63 24.52 13.74
C PRO A 258 -11.90 23.60 14.73
N VAL A 259 -11.89 22.30 14.43
CA VAL A 259 -11.30 21.26 15.28
C VAL A 259 -9.79 21.53 15.45
N PRO A 260 -9.25 21.64 16.69
CA PRO A 260 -7.82 21.82 16.91
C PRO A 260 -7.02 20.62 16.40
N TYR A 261 -5.92 20.84 15.68
CA TYR A 261 -5.12 19.73 15.16
C TYR A 261 -4.45 18.95 16.30
N ALA A 262 -3.99 19.64 17.35
CA ALA A 262 -3.58 19.04 18.63
C ALA A 262 -4.58 18.02 19.22
N ALA A 263 -5.89 18.14 18.98
CA ALA A 263 -6.88 17.16 19.45
C ALA A 263 -6.77 15.83 18.67
N LEU A 264 -6.58 15.90 17.36
CA LEU A 264 -6.28 14.74 16.51
C LEU A 264 -4.90 14.14 16.88
N CYS A 265 -3.89 14.96 17.16
CA CYS A 265 -2.58 14.50 17.59
C CYS A 265 -2.60 13.83 18.97
N GLN A 266 -3.46 14.27 19.90
CA GLN A 266 -3.71 13.59 21.17
C GLN A 266 -4.32 12.20 20.96
N THR A 267 -5.34 12.10 20.11
CA THR A 267 -5.95 10.82 19.72
C THR A 267 -4.94 9.88 19.04
N PHE A 268 -4.13 10.39 18.11
CA PHE A 268 -3.03 9.64 17.49
C PHE A 268 -2.01 9.14 18.51
N SER A 269 -1.60 9.95 19.49
CA SER A 269 -0.64 9.54 20.52
C SER A 269 -1.16 8.41 21.39
N LEU A 270 -2.46 8.41 21.73
CA LEU A 270 -3.07 7.33 22.51
C LEU A 270 -3.21 6.04 21.71
N ILE A 271 -3.54 6.16 20.42
CA ILE A 271 -3.56 5.03 19.48
C ILE A 271 -2.16 4.41 19.34
N GLU A 272 -1.12 5.21 19.13
CA GLU A 272 0.26 4.72 18.96
C GLU A 272 0.81 4.03 20.22
N MET A 273 0.25 4.34 21.40
CA MET A 273 0.63 3.74 22.69
C MET A 273 -0.07 2.41 23.00
N THR A 274 -0.95 1.90 22.12
CA THR A 274 -1.62 0.61 22.31
C THR A 274 -1.58 -0.28 21.05
N THR A 275 -1.41 -1.58 21.23
CA THR A 275 -1.56 -2.58 20.16
C THR A 275 -2.98 -3.17 20.10
N LYS A 276 -3.82 -2.87 21.10
CA LYS A 276 -5.16 -3.48 21.25
C LYS A 276 -6.17 -2.77 20.35
N ARG A 277 -6.49 -3.38 19.20
CA ARG A 277 -7.42 -2.87 18.17
C ARG A 277 -8.73 -2.29 18.72
N LEU A 278 -9.32 -2.90 19.75
CA LEU A 278 -10.55 -2.41 20.38
C LEU A 278 -10.37 -1.05 21.09
N ILE A 279 -9.22 -0.81 21.72
CA ILE A 279 -8.89 0.47 22.37
C ILE A 279 -8.58 1.53 21.31
N ILE A 280 -7.92 1.14 20.21
CA ILE A 280 -7.74 2.01 19.03
C ILE A 280 -9.11 2.47 18.49
N MET A 281 -10.07 1.54 18.37
CA MET A 281 -11.43 1.85 17.93
C MET A 281 -12.18 2.75 18.91
N GLU A 282 -12.06 2.51 20.22
CA GLU A 282 -12.64 3.37 21.26
C GLU A 282 -12.14 4.81 21.14
N HIS A 283 -10.81 5.02 21.07
CA HIS A 283 -10.22 6.35 20.90
C HIS A 283 -10.66 7.04 19.60
N CYS A 284 -10.69 6.31 18.48
CA CYS A 284 -11.20 6.84 17.21
C CYS A 284 -12.68 7.23 17.30
N SER A 285 -13.53 6.36 17.83
CA SER A 285 -14.98 6.55 17.94
C SER A 285 -15.33 7.73 18.86
N LEU A 286 -14.68 7.83 20.03
CA LEU A 286 -14.86 8.94 20.96
C LEU A 286 -14.46 10.29 20.35
N PHE A 287 -13.37 10.34 19.58
CA PHE A 287 -12.92 11.57 18.92
C PHE A 287 -13.81 11.95 17.73
N LEU A 288 -14.18 11.00 16.87
CA LEU A 288 -15.10 11.26 15.75
C LEU A 288 -16.49 11.73 16.26
N ARG A 289 -17.01 11.16 17.35
CA ARG A 289 -18.24 11.65 18.01
C ARG A 289 -18.06 13.06 18.60
N GLN A 290 -16.89 13.40 19.15
CA GLN A 290 -16.59 14.76 19.61
C GLN A 290 -16.62 15.77 18.44
N VAL A 291 -16.04 15.41 17.28
CA VAL A 291 -16.11 16.20 16.05
C VAL A 291 -17.56 16.35 15.56
N MET A 292 -18.33 15.26 15.47
CA MET A 292 -19.74 15.32 15.08
C MET A 292 -20.63 16.16 16.01
N ARG A 293 -20.27 16.27 17.30
CA ARG A 293 -20.99 17.04 18.31
C ARG A 293 -20.63 18.53 18.33
N LEU A 294 -19.37 18.88 18.04
CA LEU A 294 -18.88 20.25 18.15
C LEU A 294 -18.75 20.96 16.80
N THR A 295 -18.28 20.27 15.75
CA THR A 295 -17.90 20.84 14.46
C THR A 295 -18.06 19.81 13.33
N PRO A 296 -19.30 19.42 12.95
CA PRO A 296 -19.55 18.32 12.01
C PRO A 296 -18.91 18.52 10.63
N ASP A 297 -18.79 19.76 10.14
CA ASP A 297 -18.11 20.12 8.89
C ASP A 297 -16.66 19.61 8.79
N ASP A 298 -15.97 19.46 9.94
CA ASP A 298 -14.59 18.98 10.00
C ASP A 298 -14.48 17.45 9.99
N LEU A 299 -15.60 16.70 9.95
CA LEU A 299 -15.58 15.25 9.96
C LEU A 299 -14.86 14.67 8.73
N LEU A 300 -15.09 15.22 7.54
CA LEU A 300 -14.43 14.79 6.30
C LEU A 300 -12.89 14.96 6.35
N PRO A 301 -12.33 16.17 6.57
CA PRO A 301 -10.88 16.32 6.70
C PRO A 301 -10.31 15.59 7.93
N THR A 302 -11.09 15.36 8.99
CA THR A 302 -10.67 14.50 10.12
C THR A 302 -10.46 13.06 9.67
N VAL A 303 -11.46 12.44 9.03
CA VAL A 303 -11.39 11.06 8.58
C VAL A 303 -10.28 10.87 7.54
N LEU A 304 -10.15 11.81 6.58
CA LEU A 304 -9.08 11.80 5.58
C LEU A 304 -7.68 11.84 6.24
N LEU A 305 -7.45 12.75 7.21
CA LEU A 305 -6.18 12.77 7.94
C LEU A 305 -5.96 11.50 8.79
N MET A 306 -7.00 10.90 9.37
CA MET A 306 -6.89 9.64 10.12
C MET A 306 -6.50 8.43 9.27
N ILE A 307 -6.88 8.39 7.99
CA ILE A 307 -6.51 7.32 7.04
C ILE A 307 -5.25 7.66 6.22
N ASN A 308 -4.57 8.77 6.53
CA ASN A 308 -3.41 9.29 5.81
C ASN A 308 -3.66 9.62 4.32
N LYS A 309 -4.84 10.17 3.98
CA LYS A 309 -5.19 10.63 2.63
C LYS A 309 -5.57 12.11 2.61
N LEU A 310 -5.55 12.71 1.43
CA LEU A 310 -6.02 14.10 1.20
C LEU A 310 -7.30 14.16 0.37
N ALA A 311 -7.52 13.15 -0.48
CA ALA A 311 -8.67 12.94 -1.34
C ALA A 311 -8.80 11.42 -1.60
N PRO A 312 -9.87 10.94 -2.27
CA PRO A 312 -9.97 9.56 -2.72
C PRO A 312 -8.85 9.17 -3.69
N ASP A 313 -8.49 7.88 -3.71
CA ASP A 313 -7.36 7.36 -4.50
C ASP A 313 -7.47 7.71 -6.00
N TYR A 314 -8.71 7.73 -6.53
CA TYR A 314 -9.03 7.99 -7.93
C TYR A 314 -8.92 9.47 -8.35
N ALA A 315 -8.76 10.40 -7.40
CA ALA A 315 -8.50 11.79 -7.71
C ALA A 315 -7.04 12.05 -8.16
N GLY A 316 -6.14 11.08 -8.00
CA GLY A 316 -4.74 11.17 -8.43
C GLY A 316 -3.88 12.20 -7.66
N ILE A 317 -4.34 12.63 -6.47
CA ILE A 317 -3.68 13.67 -5.66
C ILE A 317 -2.55 13.06 -4.82
N GLU A 318 -1.39 12.89 -5.45
CA GLU A 318 -0.14 12.52 -4.80
C GLU A 318 0.50 13.72 -4.08
N LEU A 319 0.99 13.53 -2.84
CA LEU A 319 1.84 14.53 -2.16
C LEU A 319 3.10 14.87 -2.98
N GLY A 320 3.68 13.90 -3.68
CA GLY A 320 4.83 14.08 -4.57
C GLY A 320 6.05 14.69 -3.88
N ILE A 321 6.41 14.15 -2.71
CA ILE A 321 7.49 14.61 -1.83
C ILE A 321 8.31 13.40 -1.40
N GLY A 322 9.64 13.48 -1.55
CA GLY A 322 10.59 12.49 -1.02
C GLY A 322 11.25 12.97 0.28
N GLU A 323 11.80 12.03 1.06
CA GLU A 323 12.45 12.27 2.35
C GLU A 323 13.51 13.39 2.31
N SER A 324 14.21 13.58 1.18
CA SER A 324 15.19 14.66 0.98
C SER A 324 14.59 16.07 1.07
N LEU A 325 13.36 16.27 0.58
CA LEU A 325 12.63 17.54 0.69
C LEU A 325 12.05 17.72 2.10
N ILE A 326 11.64 16.64 2.76
CA ILE A 326 11.19 16.65 4.16
C ILE A 326 12.34 17.06 5.09
N MET A 327 13.50 16.39 4.97
CA MET A 327 14.72 16.73 5.72
C MET A 327 15.18 18.17 5.46
N LYS A 328 15.09 18.65 4.21
CA LYS A 328 15.36 20.06 3.86
C LYS A 328 14.39 21.00 4.56
N ALA A 329 13.08 20.72 4.58
CA ALA A 329 12.09 21.55 5.25
C ALA A 329 12.26 21.55 6.78
N ILE A 330 12.63 20.42 7.41
CA ILE A 330 12.96 20.36 8.84
C ILE A 330 14.20 21.22 9.13
N GLY A 331 15.27 21.07 8.34
CA GLY A 331 16.51 21.84 8.49
C GLY A 331 16.28 23.35 8.33
N GLU A 332 15.61 23.77 7.26
CA GLU A 332 15.28 25.19 7.02
C GLU A 332 14.32 25.78 8.07
N THR A 333 13.38 24.99 8.61
CA THR A 333 12.53 25.48 9.70
C THR A 333 13.33 25.64 10.99
N THR A 334 14.15 24.65 11.35
CA THR A 334 14.80 24.55 12.67
C THR A 334 16.21 25.15 12.74
N GLY A 335 16.75 25.63 11.62
CA GLY A 335 18.10 26.18 11.52
C GLY A 335 19.23 25.13 11.62
N ARG A 336 18.90 23.83 11.59
CA ARG A 336 19.87 22.73 11.68
C ARG A 336 20.34 22.33 10.28
N SER A 337 21.63 22.01 10.15
CA SER A 337 22.20 21.63 8.84
C SER A 337 21.66 20.29 8.35
N LEU A 338 21.56 20.13 7.03
CA LEU A 338 21.03 18.90 6.42
C LEU A 338 21.86 17.64 6.77
N GLN A 339 23.16 17.79 7.05
CA GLN A 339 24.01 16.71 7.52
C GLN A 339 23.57 16.20 8.91
N VAL A 340 23.27 17.13 9.83
CA VAL A 340 22.80 16.80 11.19
C VAL A 340 21.41 16.15 11.15
N ILE A 341 20.51 16.64 10.28
CA ILE A 341 19.19 16.01 10.07
C ILE A 341 19.34 14.59 9.48
N LYS A 342 20.28 14.35 8.56
CA LYS A 342 20.58 13.01 8.02
C LYS A 342 21.16 12.06 9.07
N ALA A 343 22.04 12.54 9.94
CA ALA A 343 22.57 11.74 11.06
C ALA A 343 21.45 11.35 12.03
N ASP A 344 20.68 12.34 12.52
CA ASP A 344 19.53 12.09 13.38
C ASP A 344 18.50 11.13 12.73
N GLN A 345 18.30 11.18 11.41
CA GLN A 345 17.43 10.23 10.70
C GLN A 345 18.01 8.81 10.60
N LYS A 346 19.34 8.66 10.47
CA LYS A 346 19.99 7.34 10.52
C LYS A 346 19.83 6.71 11.91
N ASP A 347 20.00 7.53 12.95
CA ASP A 347 20.04 7.07 14.34
C ASP A 347 18.64 6.83 14.94
N ILE A 348 17.61 7.53 14.43
CA ILE A 348 16.23 7.49 14.96
C ILE A 348 15.23 6.78 14.02
N GLY A 349 15.47 6.78 12.70
CA GLY A 349 14.62 6.12 11.70
C GLY A 349 13.21 6.72 11.48
N ASP A 350 12.90 7.89 12.05
CA ASP A 350 11.59 8.53 12.02
C ASP A 350 11.72 10.06 11.90
N LEU A 351 11.43 10.62 10.72
CA LEU A 351 11.58 12.07 10.50
C LEU A 351 10.62 12.89 11.39
N GLY A 352 9.52 12.30 11.86
CA GLY A 352 8.61 12.94 12.81
C GLY A 352 9.29 13.15 14.17
N LEU A 353 10.03 12.14 14.66
CA LEU A 353 10.82 12.27 15.88
C LEU A 353 12.05 13.17 15.69
N VAL A 354 12.70 13.13 14.51
CA VAL A 354 13.78 14.08 14.15
C VAL A 354 13.24 15.52 14.17
N ALA A 355 12.03 15.77 13.70
CA ALA A 355 11.40 17.09 13.75
C ALA A 355 11.12 17.53 15.19
N VAL A 356 10.56 16.66 16.05
CA VAL A 356 10.37 16.95 17.49
C VAL A 356 11.70 17.32 18.16
N LYS A 357 12.73 16.47 18.00
CA LYS A 357 14.09 16.72 18.51
C LYS A 357 14.61 18.08 18.06
N SER A 358 14.49 18.37 16.77
CA SER A 358 15.00 19.60 16.15
C SER A 358 14.27 20.87 16.58
N ARG A 359 12.97 20.81 16.89
CA ARG A 359 12.17 22.01 17.23
C ARG A 359 12.34 22.48 18.68
N SER A 360 12.91 21.65 19.54
CA SER A 360 13.17 21.99 20.96
C SER A 360 14.06 23.22 21.18
N THR A 361 14.73 23.70 20.13
CA THR A 361 15.79 24.74 20.18
C THR A 361 15.34 26.15 19.75
N GLN A 362 14.13 26.34 19.21
CA GLN A 362 13.69 27.62 18.64
C GLN A 362 12.49 28.25 19.40
N PRO A 363 12.71 29.33 20.18
CA PRO A 363 11.64 30.18 20.66
C PRO A 363 11.14 31.14 19.55
N THR A 364 9.83 31.39 19.49
CA THR A 364 9.22 32.38 18.60
C THR A 364 8.81 33.63 19.38
N MET A 365 9.08 34.82 18.83
CA MET A 365 8.77 36.11 19.49
C MET A 365 7.26 36.36 19.62
N PHE A 366 6.46 35.84 18.67
CA PHE A 366 5.01 35.84 18.70
C PHE A 366 4.51 34.42 18.41
N LYS A 367 3.54 33.95 19.19
CA LYS A 367 2.90 32.65 18.91
C LYS A 367 2.02 32.77 17.64
N PRO A 368 2.24 31.93 16.60
CA PRO A 368 1.32 31.84 15.47
C PRO A 368 -0.06 31.32 15.91
N LYS A 369 -1.07 31.40 15.04
CA LYS A 369 -2.40 30.81 15.35
C LYS A 369 -2.28 29.28 15.49
N PRO A 370 -3.01 28.64 16.43
CA PRO A 370 -3.04 27.19 16.55
C PRO A 370 -3.42 26.50 15.23
N LEU A 371 -2.88 25.31 15.00
CA LEU A 371 -3.29 24.48 13.86
C LEU A 371 -4.69 23.91 14.08
N THR A 372 -5.40 23.70 12.98
CA THR A 372 -6.76 23.14 12.93
C THR A 372 -6.83 22.06 11.86
N VAL A 373 -7.70 21.08 12.01
CA VAL A 373 -7.82 19.94 11.08
C VAL A 373 -8.06 20.41 9.65
N ARG A 374 -9.05 21.28 9.42
CA ARG A 374 -9.29 21.89 8.09
C ARG A 374 -8.09 22.70 7.58
N GLY A 375 -7.37 23.41 8.46
CA GLY A 375 -6.20 24.21 8.09
C GLY A 375 -4.98 23.37 7.70
N VAL A 376 -4.78 22.23 8.36
CA VAL A 376 -3.70 21.28 8.05
C VAL A 376 -4.03 20.49 6.78
N HIS A 377 -5.27 19.98 6.65
CA HIS A 377 -5.73 19.31 5.43
C HIS A 377 -5.62 20.22 4.20
N GLN A 378 -6.15 21.45 4.26
CA GLN A 378 -6.01 22.42 3.16
C GLN A 378 -4.55 22.80 2.90
N GLY A 379 -3.72 22.92 3.95
CA GLY A 379 -2.29 23.18 3.82
C GLY A 379 -1.56 22.08 3.06
N LEU A 380 -1.84 20.81 3.39
CA LEU A 380 -1.28 19.64 2.72
C LEU A 380 -1.84 19.46 1.30
N MET A 381 -3.13 19.74 1.07
CA MET A 381 -3.75 19.77 -0.25
C MET A 381 -3.05 20.79 -1.17
N ASN A 382 -2.84 22.01 -0.68
CA ASN A 382 -2.11 23.06 -1.40
C ASN A 382 -0.65 22.65 -1.72
N ILE A 383 -0.03 21.82 -0.88
CA ILE A 383 1.32 21.27 -1.10
C ILE A 383 1.28 20.17 -2.16
N ALA A 384 0.30 19.27 -2.13
CA ALA A 384 0.15 18.19 -3.13
C ALA A 384 -0.05 18.76 -4.54
N THR A 385 -1.01 19.69 -4.71
CA THR A 385 -1.41 20.27 -6.00
C THR A 385 -0.37 21.21 -6.64
N VAL A 386 0.74 21.52 -5.97
CA VAL A 386 1.80 22.38 -6.53
C VAL A 386 2.63 21.63 -7.58
N THR A 387 2.48 22.05 -8.84
CA THR A 387 3.16 21.51 -10.03
C THR A 387 3.95 22.60 -10.79
N GLY A 388 4.66 22.19 -11.85
CA GLY A 388 5.43 23.09 -12.73
C GLY A 388 6.82 23.48 -12.21
N ASN A 389 7.47 24.43 -12.87
CA ASN A 389 8.82 24.87 -12.50
C ASN A 389 8.84 25.48 -11.08
N GLY A 390 9.94 25.30 -10.35
CA GLY A 390 10.08 25.73 -8.95
C GLY A 390 9.14 25.05 -7.95
N ALA A 391 8.40 24.01 -8.33
CA ALA A 391 7.44 23.33 -7.45
C ALA A 391 8.07 22.80 -6.16
N GLN A 392 9.26 22.18 -6.24
CA GLN A 392 9.93 21.62 -5.06
C GLN A 392 10.22 22.67 -3.97
N GLY A 393 10.63 23.89 -4.35
CA GLY A 393 10.82 25.01 -3.42
C GLY A 393 9.51 25.42 -2.76
N ARG A 394 8.47 25.65 -3.57
CA ARG A 394 7.11 25.99 -3.10
C ARG A 394 6.52 24.93 -2.17
N LYS A 395 6.78 23.63 -2.40
CA LYS A 395 6.39 22.55 -1.49
C LYS A 395 7.15 22.63 -0.16
N VAL A 396 8.47 22.85 -0.18
CA VAL A 396 9.29 23.05 1.04
C VAL A 396 8.80 24.26 1.86
N ASP A 397 8.48 25.39 1.21
CA ASP A 397 7.91 26.57 1.89
C ASP A 397 6.52 26.30 2.49
N GLY A 398 5.68 25.51 1.82
CA GLY A 398 4.41 25.04 2.38
C GLY A 398 4.60 24.19 3.64
N ILE A 399 5.56 23.26 3.64
CA ILE A 399 5.90 22.45 4.81
C ILE A 399 6.42 23.34 5.95
N LYS A 400 7.37 24.25 5.66
CA LYS A 400 7.91 25.23 6.63
C LYS A 400 6.80 26.05 7.29
N LYS A 401 5.80 26.48 6.52
CA LYS A 401 4.62 27.19 7.05
C LYS A 401 3.84 26.36 8.06
N LEU A 402 3.56 25.08 7.77
CA LEU A 402 2.89 24.17 8.72
C LEU A 402 3.73 23.92 9.98
N LEU A 403 5.03 23.59 9.81
CA LEU A 403 5.95 23.31 10.92
C LEU A 403 6.19 24.54 11.82
N SER A 404 6.15 25.76 11.28
CA SER A 404 6.28 26.98 12.07
C SER A 404 5.12 27.20 13.05
N ALA A 405 3.92 26.73 12.69
CA ALA A 405 2.69 26.91 13.47
C ALA A 405 2.37 25.75 14.44
N ALA A 406 2.82 24.54 14.09
CA ALA A 406 2.73 23.35 14.94
C ALA A 406 3.31 23.59 16.34
N ASP A 407 2.81 22.87 17.36
CA ASP A 407 3.29 22.79 18.75
C ASP A 407 3.43 24.12 19.51
N ALA A 408 3.21 25.29 18.90
CA ALA A 408 3.47 26.61 19.50
C ALA A 408 2.57 26.92 20.71
N HIS A 409 1.48 26.18 20.85
CA HIS A 409 0.56 26.22 21.98
C HIS A 409 0.63 24.99 22.88
N SER A 410 1.52 24.02 22.60
CA SER A 410 1.78 22.92 23.51
C SER A 410 2.42 23.44 24.80
N THR A 411 1.86 23.03 25.93
CA THR A 411 2.47 23.20 27.26
C THR A 411 3.41 22.04 27.61
N VAL A 412 3.33 20.93 26.86
CA VAL A 412 4.13 19.71 27.06
C VAL A 412 5.31 19.73 26.08
N LYS A 413 6.54 19.71 26.61
CA LYS A 413 7.72 19.38 25.82
C LYS A 413 7.71 17.88 25.53
N ALA A 414 7.58 17.51 24.27
CA ALA A 414 7.66 16.12 23.84
C ALA A 414 9.10 15.58 24.01
N ASP A 415 9.26 14.58 24.88
CA ASP A 415 10.48 13.81 25.06
C ASP A 415 10.48 12.66 24.03
N ILE A 416 11.44 12.64 23.11
CA ILE A 416 11.51 11.60 22.06
C ILE A 416 11.75 10.19 22.63
N THR A 417 12.21 10.08 23.88
CA THR A 417 12.49 8.79 24.55
C THR A 417 11.29 8.24 25.33
N LYS A 418 10.21 9.01 25.48
CA LYS A 418 9.01 8.65 26.25
C LYS A 418 7.76 8.80 25.40
N ASP A 419 6.75 7.97 25.67
CA ASP A 419 5.45 7.99 25.01
C ASP A 419 5.53 8.09 23.47
N LYS A 420 6.60 7.52 22.89
CA LYS A 420 6.97 7.58 21.47
C LYS A 420 7.01 9.01 20.91
N GLY A 421 7.48 10.00 21.67
CA GLY A 421 7.48 11.41 21.29
C GLY A 421 6.11 12.11 21.39
N GLY A 422 5.12 11.46 22.01
CA GLY A 422 3.88 12.08 22.45
C GLY A 422 2.97 12.67 21.35
N PRO A 423 2.09 13.62 21.72
CA PRO A 423 1.04 14.19 20.87
C PRO A 423 1.52 15.39 20.02
N SER A 424 2.77 15.38 19.55
CA SER A 424 3.31 16.52 18.79
C SER A 424 2.66 16.70 17.42
N GLU A 425 2.32 17.93 17.09
CA GLU A 425 1.77 18.32 15.79
C GLU A 425 2.83 18.17 14.69
N ALA A 426 4.08 18.59 14.92
CA ALA A 426 5.16 18.44 13.94
C ALA A 426 5.47 16.96 13.62
N LYS A 427 5.42 16.08 14.63
CA LYS A 427 5.59 14.62 14.47
C LYS A 427 4.62 14.05 13.43
N TYR A 428 3.33 14.31 13.59
CA TYR A 428 2.30 13.73 12.71
C TYR A 428 2.21 14.43 11.35
N ILE A 429 2.52 15.73 11.26
CA ILE A 429 2.64 16.42 9.95
C ILE A 429 3.76 15.78 9.11
N ILE A 430 4.92 15.53 9.71
CA ILE A 430 6.06 14.93 8.99
C ILE A 430 5.77 13.47 8.62
N ARG A 431 5.23 12.67 9.54
CA ARG A 431 4.83 11.29 9.24
C ARG A 431 3.72 11.20 8.18
N PHE A 432 2.83 12.19 8.11
CA PHE A 432 1.87 12.30 7.01
C PHE A 432 2.59 12.55 5.67
N LEU A 433 3.59 13.44 5.67
CA LEU A 433 4.43 13.74 4.50
C LEU A 433 5.34 12.57 4.07
N GLU A 434 5.76 11.69 5.00
CA GLU A 434 6.40 10.39 4.69
C GLU A 434 5.43 9.36 4.04
N GLY A 435 4.12 9.64 4.05
CA GLY A 435 3.08 8.68 3.68
C GLY A 435 2.84 7.58 4.74
N LYS A 436 3.33 7.77 5.98
CA LYS A 436 3.45 6.70 7.00
C LYS A 436 3.20 7.25 8.41
N LEU A 437 1.95 7.26 8.88
CA LEU A 437 1.61 7.73 10.25
C LEU A 437 2.17 6.84 11.39
N ARG A 438 2.54 5.58 11.10
CA ARG A 438 3.13 4.59 12.05
C ARG A 438 2.26 4.25 13.28
N LEU A 439 0.95 4.53 13.22
CA LEU A 439 0.01 4.40 14.36
C LEU A 439 -0.49 2.98 14.67
N GLY A 440 -0.38 2.03 13.74
CA GLY A 440 -1.14 0.76 13.79
C GLY A 440 -2.64 0.92 13.43
N LEU A 441 -3.09 2.15 13.17
CA LEU A 441 -4.43 2.45 12.67
C LEU A 441 -4.56 2.09 11.18
N ALA A 442 -5.58 1.31 10.83
CA ALA A 442 -5.89 0.91 9.45
C ALA A 442 -7.21 1.54 8.98
N GLU A 443 -7.36 1.73 7.66
CA GLU A 443 -8.57 2.31 7.03
C GLU A 443 -9.86 1.58 7.48
N ARG A 444 -9.85 0.25 7.49
CA ARG A 444 -10.97 -0.60 7.97
C ARG A 444 -11.29 -0.37 9.46
N THR A 445 -10.31 0.01 10.27
CA THR A 445 -10.50 0.34 11.70
C THR A 445 -11.14 1.72 11.87
N VAL A 446 -10.72 2.71 11.06
CA VAL A 446 -11.37 4.03 11.01
C VAL A 446 -12.82 3.91 10.54
N LEU A 447 -13.10 3.12 9.50
CA LEU A 447 -14.44 2.89 8.96
C LEU A 447 -15.41 2.31 10.02
N VAL A 448 -14.97 1.32 10.81
CA VAL A 448 -15.78 0.76 11.91
C VAL A 448 -15.98 1.77 13.03
N SER A 449 -14.93 2.51 13.39
CA SER A 449 -14.99 3.55 14.44
C SER A 449 -15.93 4.70 14.04
N LEU A 450 -15.96 5.05 12.76
CA LEU A 450 -16.86 6.04 12.18
C LEU A 450 -18.32 5.58 12.28
N ALA A 451 -18.62 4.33 11.89
CA ALA A 451 -19.96 3.77 12.06
C ALA A 451 -20.44 3.82 13.52
N GLN A 452 -19.57 3.40 14.45
CA GLN A 452 -19.87 3.43 15.89
C GLN A 452 -20.07 4.88 16.40
N ALA A 453 -19.25 5.83 15.96
CA ALA A 453 -19.41 7.25 16.31
C ALA A 453 -20.73 7.83 15.82
N ILE A 454 -21.11 7.55 14.55
CA ILE A 454 -22.37 7.99 13.96
C ILE A 454 -23.57 7.42 14.72
N VAL A 455 -23.60 6.10 14.95
CA VAL A 455 -24.71 5.44 15.68
C VAL A 455 -24.84 5.99 17.10
N CYS A 456 -23.71 6.20 17.81
CA CYS A 456 -23.74 6.80 19.14
C CYS A 456 -24.22 8.25 19.14
N HIS A 457 -23.80 9.07 18.17
CA HIS A 457 -24.21 10.47 18.03
C HIS A 457 -25.70 10.60 17.67
N GLU A 458 -26.19 9.75 16.77
CA GLU A 458 -27.62 9.68 16.43
C GLU A 458 -28.49 9.24 17.61
N ALA A 459 -28.05 8.25 18.38
CA ALA A 459 -28.76 7.79 19.57
C ALA A 459 -28.76 8.87 20.68
N GLU A 460 -27.62 9.52 20.92
CA GLU A 460 -27.47 10.63 21.87
C GLU A 460 -28.39 11.81 21.52
N LYS A 461 -28.44 12.22 20.25
CA LYS A 461 -29.42 13.21 19.74
C LYS A 461 -30.88 12.83 19.99
N LYS A 462 -31.18 11.53 20.08
CA LYS A 462 -32.52 10.97 20.36
C LYS A 462 -32.74 10.68 21.86
N GLY A 463 -31.79 11.05 22.73
CA GLY A 463 -31.84 10.81 24.18
C GLY A 463 -31.66 9.33 24.58
N LYS A 464 -31.12 8.49 23.70
CA LYS A 464 -31.00 7.03 23.86
C LYS A 464 -29.54 6.58 23.90
N VAL A 465 -29.32 5.39 24.48
CA VAL A 465 -28.09 4.62 24.31
C VAL A 465 -28.33 3.59 23.20
N PRO A 466 -27.44 3.46 22.19
CA PRO A 466 -27.63 2.48 21.12
C PRO A 466 -27.40 1.05 21.64
N SER A 467 -28.23 0.13 21.15
CA SER A 467 -28.11 -1.30 21.40
C SER A 467 -26.99 -1.95 20.58
N THR A 468 -26.61 -3.18 20.95
CA THR A 468 -25.55 -3.95 20.25
C THR A 468 -25.92 -4.21 18.79
N THR A 469 -27.20 -4.52 18.52
CA THR A 469 -27.74 -4.77 17.18
C THR A 469 -27.82 -3.50 16.34
N GLU A 470 -28.11 -2.33 16.93
CA GLU A 470 -28.02 -1.04 16.22
C GLU A 470 -26.58 -0.70 15.83
N MET A 471 -25.59 -0.96 16.71
CA MET A 471 -24.17 -0.83 16.37
C MET A 471 -23.76 -1.77 15.23
N GLU A 472 -24.15 -3.04 15.31
CA GLU A 472 -23.84 -4.06 14.30
C GLU A 472 -24.46 -3.75 12.94
N ASN A 473 -25.71 -3.28 12.92
CA ASN A 473 -26.38 -2.87 11.69
C ASN A 473 -25.73 -1.63 11.06
N GLY A 474 -25.46 -0.58 11.85
CA GLY A 474 -24.76 0.61 11.38
C GLY A 474 -23.34 0.32 10.88
N GLU A 475 -22.60 -0.55 11.59
CA GLU A 475 -21.33 -1.10 11.12
C GLU A 475 -21.46 -1.82 9.78
N SER A 476 -22.50 -2.65 9.60
CA SER A 476 -22.74 -3.40 8.36
C SER A 476 -23.07 -2.48 7.19
N ILE A 477 -24.02 -1.55 7.36
CA ILE A 477 -24.44 -0.58 6.34
C ILE A 477 -23.24 0.23 5.84
N LEU A 478 -22.43 0.79 6.75
CA LEU A 478 -21.29 1.63 6.33
C LEU A 478 -20.18 0.81 5.66
N LYS A 479 -19.94 -0.45 6.06
CA LYS A 479 -19.00 -1.35 5.38
C LYS A 479 -19.45 -1.67 3.95
N THR A 480 -20.74 -1.95 3.75
CA THR A 480 -21.33 -2.25 2.44
C THR A 480 -21.27 -1.03 1.53
N VAL A 481 -21.80 0.12 1.96
CA VAL A 481 -21.79 1.35 1.18
C VAL A 481 -20.36 1.78 0.81
N TYR A 482 -19.41 1.75 1.74
CA TYR A 482 -18.02 2.11 1.44
C TYR A 482 -17.34 1.14 0.47
N SER A 483 -17.78 -0.12 0.39
CA SER A 483 -17.21 -1.09 -0.55
C SER A 483 -17.80 -0.93 -1.95
N GLU A 484 -19.09 -0.59 -2.06
CA GLU A 484 -19.77 -0.22 -3.32
C GLU A 484 -19.36 1.16 -3.85
N LEU A 485 -19.09 2.12 -2.95
CA LEU A 485 -18.78 3.53 -3.25
C LEU A 485 -17.69 4.06 -2.29
N PRO A 486 -16.39 3.77 -2.53
CA PRO A 486 -15.29 4.17 -1.64
C PRO A 486 -14.91 5.66 -1.76
N SER A 487 -15.87 6.54 -1.47
CA SER A 487 -15.74 8.00 -1.45
C SER A 487 -16.24 8.54 -0.12
N TYR A 488 -15.32 8.95 0.77
CA TYR A 488 -15.68 9.64 2.01
C TYR A 488 -16.33 10.99 1.73
N ASP A 489 -15.92 11.66 0.65
CA ASP A 489 -16.44 12.93 0.17
C ASP A 489 -17.92 12.84 -0.24
N ALA A 490 -18.38 11.68 -0.74
CA ALA A 490 -19.80 11.41 -0.96
C ALA A 490 -20.52 10.90 0.30
N ILE A 491 -19.90 9.98 1.05
CA ILE A 491 -20.53 9.30 2.19
C ILE A 491 -20.74 10.24 3.40
N ILE A 492 -19.75 11.07 3.75
CA ILE A 492 -19.80 11.86 4.98
C ILE A 492 -20.90 12.93 4.93
N PRO A 493 -21.08 13.71 3.84
CA PRO A 493 -22.23 14.61 3.71
C PRO A 493 -23.57 13.88 3.77
N ALA A 494 -23.72 12.76 3.04
CA ALA A 494 -24.96 11.97 3.03
C ALA A 494 -25.33 11.40 4.41
N VAL A 495 -24.34 10.95 5.19
CA VAL A 495 -24.52 10.55 6.60
C VAL A 495 -24.97 11.72 7.47
N LEU A 496 -24.34 12.90 7.32
CA LEU A 496 -24.63 14.08 8.13
C LEU A 496 -26.03 14.65 7.85
N GLU A 497 -26.52 14.53 6.62
CA GLU A 497 -27.85 15.00 6.20
C GLU A 497 -28.98 13.98 6.45
N HIS A 498 -28.77 12.70 6.10
CA HIS A 498 -29.84 11.70 6.06
C HIS A 498 -29.78 10.63 7.17
N GLY A 499 -28.64 10.52 7.87
CA GLY A 499 -28.40 9.49 8.88
C GLY A 499 -27.99 8.13 8.29
N ILE A 500 -27.38 7.28 9.13
CA ILE A 500 -26.75 6.03 8.68
C ILE A 500 -27.74 5.03 8.08
N MET A 501 -28.97 5.00 8.58
CA MET A 501 -29.99 4.02 8.16
C MET A 501 -30.47 4.22 6.72
N LYS A 502 -30.38 5.44 6.17
CA LYS A 502 -30.77 5.76 4.79
C LYS A 502 -29.62 5.69 3.79
N LEU A 503 -28.40 5.47 4.27
CA LEU A 503 -27.19 5.67 3.46
C LEU A 503 -27.17 4.81 2.19
N ARG A 504 -27.73 3.59 2.23
CA ARG A 504 -27.84 2.67 1.07
C ARG A 504 -28.82 3.16 -0.02
N GLU A 505 -29.76 4.04 0.32
CA GLU A 505 -30.68 4.65 -0.66
C GLU A 505 -30.02 5.81 -1.41
N CYS A 506 -29.14 6.55 -0.72
CA CYS A 506 -28.50 7.79 -1.19
C CYS A 506 -27.14 7.54 -1.85
N CYS A 507 -26.29 6.70 -1.25
CA CYS A 507 -24.95 6.37 -1.74
C CYS A 507 -24.96 5.02 -2.47
N LYS A 508 -25.26 5.06 -3.77
CA LYS A 508 -25.26 3.89 -4.67
C LYS A 508 -24.02 3.87 -5.56
N LEU A 509 -23.61 2.67 -5.97
CA LEU A 509 -22.61 2.45 -7.02
C LEU A 509 -22.98 3.24 -8.29
N ARG A 510 -22.06 4.07 -8.78
CA ARG A 510 -22.24 4.95 -9.96
C ARG A 510 -20.97 4.99 -10.82
N PRO A 511 -21.08 5.12 -12.15
CA PRO A 511 -19.93 5.36 -13.02
C PRO A 511 -19.10 6.59 -12.58
N GLY A 512 -17.78 6.46 -12.61
CA GLY A 512 -16.83 7.52 -12.22
C GLY A 512 -16.20 7.34 -10.83
N VAL A 513 -16.83 6.61 -9.92
CA VAL A 513 -16.23 6.19 -8.64
C VAL A 513 -15.91 4.69 -8.68
N PRO A 514 -14.63 4.28 -8.69
CA PRO A 514 -14.27 2.86 -8.74
C PRO A 514 -14.59 2.14 -7.44
N LEU A 515 -15.36 1.05 -7.52
CA LEU A 515 -15.61 0.18 -6.38
C LEU A 515 -14.38 -0.68 -6.05
N LYS A 516 -14.19 -1.03 -4.77
CA LYS A 516 -13.04 -1.84 -4.37
C LYS A 516 -13.23 -3.30 -4.86
N PRO A 517 -12.29 -3.85 -5.65
CA PRO A 517 -12.54 -5.10 -6.38
C PRO A 517 -12.67 -6.34 -5.49
N MET A 518 -13.49 -7.30 -5.94
CA MET A 518 -13.61 -8.64 -5.33
C MET A 518 -12.29 -9.42 -5.45
N LEU A 519 -11.90 -10.13 -4.39
CA LEU A 519 -10.60 -10.79 -4.24
C LEU A 519 -10.75 -12.31 -4.10
N ALA A 520 -9.82 -13.07 -4.69
CA ALA A 520 -9.80 -14.53 -4.61
C ALA A 520 -8.91 -15.08 -3.48
N LYS A 521 -9.37 -16.15 -2.80
CA LYS A 521 -8.57 -16.94 -1.84
C LYS A 521 -7.54 -17.80 -2.60
N PRO A 522 -6.26 -17.85 -2.19
CA PRO A 522 -5.32 -18.85 -2.72
C PRO A 522 -5.75 -20.26 -2.30
N THR A 523 -5.52 -21.22 -3.20
CA THR A 523 -5.88 -22.64 -3.06
C THR A 523 -4.66 -23.50 -3.40
N LYS A 524 -4.37 -24.53 -2.59
CA LYS A 524 -3.12 -25.33 -2.67
C LYS A 524 -3.25 -26.64 -3.45
N ALA A 525 -4.47 -27.09 -3.75
CA ALA A 525 -4.75 -28.31 -4.53
C ALA A 525 -6.07 -28.16 -5.30
N ILE A 526 -6.23 -28.90 -6.41
CA ILE A 526 -7.51 -28.93 -7.15
C ILE A 526 -8.61 -29.61 -6.32
N THR A 527 -8.26 -30.57 -5.45
CA THR A 527 -9.22 -31.15 -4.48
C THR A 527 -9.80 -30.11 -3.53
N GLU A 528 -9.00 -29.16 -3.03
CA GLU A 528 -9.47 -28.01 -2.21
C GLU A 528 -10.36 -27.03 -3.01
N VAL A 529 -10.57 -27.23 -4.32
CA VAL A 529 -11.64 -26.58 -5.10
C VAL A 529 -12.93 -27.39 -5.04
N LEU A 530 -12.83 -28.71 -5.25
CA LEU A 530 -13.97 -29.64 -5.31
C LEU A 530 -14.65 -29.79 -3.95
N ASP A 531 -13.88 -30.06 -2.89
CA ASP A 531 -14.33 -30.11 -1.48
C ASP A 531 -15.05 -28.82 -1.04
N ARG A 532 -14.85 -27.75 -1.80
CA ARG A 532 -15.06 -26.36 -1.39
C ARG A 532 -16.19 -25.67 -2.15
N PHE A 533 -16.58 -26.25 -3.29
CA PHE A 533 -17.79 -26.00 -4.05
C PHE A 533 -18.65 -27.29 -4.15
N GLU A 534 -18.55 -28.19 -3.17
CA GLU A 534 -19.37 -29.42 -3.14
C GLU A 534 -20.87 -29.10 -3.28
N GLY A 535 -21.53 -29.74 -4.26
CA GLY A 535 -22.94 -29.50 -4.59
C GLY A 535 -23.25 -28.14 -5.25
N GLN A 536 -22.24 -27.31 -5.53
CA GLN A 536 -22.40 -25.97 -6.11
C GLN A 536 -21.74 -25.88 -7.50
N LYS A 537 -22.43 -25.23 -8.45
CA LYS A 537 -21.87 -25.01 -9.79
C LYS A 537 -20.82 -23.91 -9.78
N PHE A 538 -19.68 -24.18 -10.41
CA PHE A 538 -18.60 -23.21 -10.58
C PHE A 538 -18.10 -23.16 -12.02
N THR A 539 -17.26 -22.16 -12.30
CA THR A 539 -16.61 -21.92 -13.58
C THR A 539 -15.13 -21.67 -13.35
N CYS A 540 -14.30 -22.26 -14.20
CA CYS A 540 -12.88 -22.01 -14.27
C CYS A 540 -12.62 -20.98 -15.38
N GLU A 541 -11.89 -19.91 -15.07
CA GLU A 541 -11.46 -18.89 -16.02
C GLU A 541 -9.93 -18.79 -16.05
N TYR A 542 -9.35 -18.43 -17.18
CA TYR A 542 -7.91 -18.17 -17.28
C TYR A 542 -7.51 -17.01 -16.36
N LYS A 543 -6.52 -17.22 -15.49
CA LYS A 543 -5.91 -16.15 -14.71
C LYS A 543 -4.78 -15.48 -15.49
N TYR A 544 -5.14 -14.52 -16.33
CA TYR A 544 -4.20 -13.66 -17.05
C TYR A 544 -3.16 -13.00 -16.12
N ASP A 545 -1.95 -12.78 -16.65
CA ASP A 545 -0.82 -12.08 -16.03
C ASP A 545 -0.77 -10.63 -16.56
N GLY A 546 -1.53 -9.73 -15.93
CA GLY A 546 -1.77 -8.37 -16.45
C GLY A 546 -1.93 -7.33 -15.35
N GLU A 547 -2.53 -6.19 -15.72
CA GLU A 547 -2.96 -5.15 -14.80
C GLU A 547 -4.50 -5.09 -14.80
N ARG A 548 -5.12 -5.54 -13.70
CA ARG A 548 -6.56 -5.43 -13.48
C ARG A 548 -7.02 -3.98 -13.58
N ALA A 549 -7.94 -3.75 -14.51
CA ALA A 549 -8.51 -2.48 -14.85
C ALA A 549 -10.03 -2.50 -14.68
N GLN A 550 -10.57 -1.45 -14.06
CA GLN A 550 -12.01 -1.24 -13.93
C GLN A 550 -12.42 -0.12 -14.89
N ILE A 551 -13.15 -0.45 -15.95
CA ILE A 551 -13.52 0.51 -17.01
C ILE A 551 -14.93 1.04 -16.74
N HIS A 552 -15.05 2.35 -16.55
CA HIS A 552 -16.31 3.06 -16.39
C HIS A 552 -16.61 3.84 -17.66
N TYR A 553 -17.86 3.83 -18.11
CA TYR A 553 -18.31 4.56 -19.29
C TYR A 553 -19.72 5.12 -19.10
N VAL A 554 -19.95 6.32 -19.65
CA VAL A 554 -21.27 6.95 -19.81
C VAL A 554 -21.34 7.64 -21.18
N ALA A 555 -22.35 7.33 -21.98
CA ALA A 555 -22.59 7.95 -23.28
C ALA A 555 -23.15 9.38 -23.16
N LYS A 556 -22.86 10.26 -24.12
CA LYS A 556 -23.32 11.67 -24.14
C LYS A 556 -24.84 11.82 -24.33
N ASP A 557 -25.53 10.74 -24.70
CA ASP A 557 -27.00 10.68 -24.81
C ASP A 557 -27.68 9.96 -23.64
N SER A 558 -26.94 9.73 -22.54
CA SER A 558 -27.49 9.25 -21.27
C SER A 558 -27.99 10.41 -20.40
N ASP A 559 -29.10 10.20 -19.68
CA ASP A 559 -29.56 11.11 -18.60
C ASP A 559 -28.62 11.09 -17.36
N GLN A 560 -27.54 10.29 -17.39
CA GLN A 560 -26.58 10.17 -16.31
C GLN A 560 -25.33 11.01 -16.57
N GLU A 561 -24.86 11.73 -15.54
CA GLU A 561 -23.51 12.30 -15.54
C GLU A 561 -22.51 11.32 -14.91
N LEU A 562 -21.29 11.24 -15.46
CA LEU A 562 -20.14 10.70 -14.74
C LEU A 562 -19.85 11.62 -13.54
N SER A 563 -19.59 11.06 -12.35
CA SER A 563 -19.48 11.87 -11.12
C SER A 563 -18.50 13.04 -11.24
N GLN A 564 -18.90 14.23 -10.78
CA GLN A 564 -18.10 15.47 -10.92
C GLN A 564 -16.72 15.40 -10.24
N GLU A 565 -16.60 14.59 -9.16
CA GLU A 565 -15.33 14.20 -8.53
C GLU A 565 -14.29 13.61 -9.52
N THR A 566 -14.76 13.04 -10.64
CA THR A 566 -13.97 12.33 -11.64
C THR A 566 -13.53 13.21 -12.81
N LEU A 567 -13.98 14.47 -12.91
CA LEU A 567 -13.74 15.36 -14.08
C LEU A 567 -12.25 15.61 -14.41
N GLY A 568 -11.32 15.37 -13.47
CA GLY A 568 -9.86 15.44 -13.71
C GLY A 568 -9.19 14.16 -14.22
N ALA A 569 -9.89 13.02 -14.13
CA ALA A 569 -9.46 11.69 -14.61
C ALA A 569 -10.19 11.31 -15.91
N ALA A 570 -11.47 11.67 -16.00
CA ALA A 570 -12.38 11.42 -17.10
C ALA A 570 -11.84 11.90 -18.46
N ARG A 571 -12.08 11.11 -19.51
CA ARG A 571 -11.69 11.40 -20.89
C ARG A 571 -12.86 11.23 -21.84
N GLU A 572 -12.94 12.08 -22.87
CA GLU A 572 -13.77 11.79 -24.03
C GLU A 572 -13.29 10.48 -24.67
N ALA A 573 -14.22 9.55 -24.84
CA ALA A 573 -13.99 8.20 -25.34
C ALA A 573 -15.29 7.71 -25.97
N ALA A 574 -15.22 7.17 -27.20
CA ALA A 574 -16.42 6.96 -28.02
C ALA A 574 -17.30 8.24 -28.12
N ASP A 575 -18.60 8.09 -28.27
CA ASP A 575 -19.59 9.17 -28.14
C ASP A 575 -19.95 9.46 -26.67
N GLY A 576 -18.98 9.33 -25.76
CA GLY A 576 -19.18 9.35 -24.32
C GLY A 576 -18.00 9.90 -23.54
N VAL A 577 -17.98 9.56 -22.25
CA VAL A 577 -16.92 9.86 -21.30
C VAL A 577 -16.56 8.57 -20.56
N ALA A 578 -15.27 8.27 -20.47
CA ALA A 578 -14.77 7.07 -19.79
C ALA A 578 -13.63 7.37 -18.82
N SER A 579 -13.47 6.46 -17.86
CA SER A 579 -12.33 6.38 -16.95
C SER A 579 -11.89 4.92 -16.78
N ILE A 580 -10.60 4.70 -16.58
CA ILE A 580 -10.01 3.38 -16.31
C ILE A 580 -9.30 3.47 -14.96
N PHE A 581 -9.65 2.58 -14.01
CA PHE A 581 -9.05 2.59 -12.68
C PHE A 581 -8.27 1.31 -12.38
N SER A 582 -7.19 1.43 -11.59
CA SER A 582 -6.40 0.28 -11.13
C SER A 582 -7.13 -0.52 -10.06
N ARG A 583 -6.64 -1.73 -9.78
CA ARG A 583 -7.04 -2.53 -8.61
C ARG A 583 -7.05 -1.77 -7.28
N ASN A 584 -6.22 -0.74 -7.13
CA ASN A 584 -6.12 0.08 -5.92
C ASN A 584 -7.04 1.32 -5.95
N SER A 585 -7.81 1.50 -7.03
CA SER A 585 -8.59 2.71 -7.37
C SER A 585 -7.78 3.91 -7.88
N GLU A 586 -6.57 3.72 -8.43
CA GLU A 586 -5.78 4.81 -9.03
C GLU A 586 -6.27 5.10 -10.48
N ASP A 587 -6.18 6.34 -10.96
CA ASP A 587 -6.50 6.67 -12.37
C ASP A 587 -5.44 6.14 -13.36
N LEU A 588 -5.85 5.20 -14.23
CA LEU A 588 -5.07 4.65 -15.34
C LEU A 588 -5.47 5.22 -16.70
N SER A 589 -6.44 6.14 -16.77
CA SER A 589 -6.95 6.71 -18.03
C SER A 589 -5.85 7.41 -18.85
N LYS A 590 -4.80 7.90 -18.19
CA LYS A 590 -3.62 8.53 -18.82
C LYS A 590 -2.53 7.53 -19.27
N LYS A 591 -2.65 6.25 -18.90
CA LYS A 591 -1.77 5.13 -19.26
C LYS A 591 -2.28 4.34 -20.48
N TYR A 592 -3.60 4.33 -20.70
CA TYR A 592 -4.28 3.56 -21.76
C TYR A 592 -5.16 4.42 -22.69
N PRO A 593 -4.59 5.42 -23.41
CA PRO A 593 -5.32 6.20 -24.42
C PRO A 593 -5.80 5.33 -25.59
N ASP A 594 -5.15 4.18 -25.82
CA ASP A 594 -5.48 3.19 -26.84
C ASP A 594 -6.74 2.38 -26.50
N ILE A 595 -6.98 2.07 -25.22
CA ILE A 595 -8.25 1.48 -24.74
C ILE A 595 -9.39 2.49 -24.93
N LEU A 596 -9.19 3.72 -24.46
CA LEU A 596 -10.20 4.80 -24.52
C LEU A 596 -10.59 5.15 -25.97
N ALA A 597 -9.62 5.23 -26.89
CA ALA A 597 -9.90 5.51 -28.29
C ALA A 597 -10.70 4.41 -28.99
N LYS A 598 -10.50 3.14 -28.58
CA LYS A 598 -11.10 1.96 -29.23
C LYS A 598 -12.43 1.53 -28.63
N LEU A 599 -12.81 2.02 -27.44
CA LEU A 599 -14.01 1.61 -26.70
C LEU A 599 -15.30 1.53 -27.56
N HIS A 600 -15.43 2.40 -28.56
CA HIS A 600 -16.56 2.44 -29.51
C HIS A 600 -16.69 1.21 -30.43
N THR A 601 -15.63 0.39 -30.61
CA THR A 601 -15.69 -0.83 -31.42
C THR A 601 -16.15 -2.05 -30.62
N TRP A 602 -16.10 -1.97 -29.28
CA TRP A 602 -16.43 -3.08 -28.38
C TRP A 602 -17.84 -2.96 -27.78
N VAL A 603 -18.35 -1.73 -27.61
CA VAL A 603 -19.62 -1.41 -26.94
C VAL A 603 -20.76 -1.41 -27.96
N LYS A 604 -21.87 -2.09 -27.67
CA LYS A 604 -23.06 -2.09 -28.55
C LYS A 604 -23.94 -0.86 -28.34
N ASN A 605 -24.72 -0.49 -29.36
CA ASN A 605 -25.48 0.78 -29.43
C ASN A 605 -26.54 0.96 -28.32
N ASP A 606 -27.00 -0.14 -27.72
CA ASP A 606 -27.93 -0.20 -26.60
C ASP A 606 -27.27 0.04 -25.23
N THR A 607 -25.94 -0.01 -25.16
CA THR A 607 -25.16 0.11 -23.93
C THR A 607 -24.75 1.57 -23.69
N LYS A 608 -25.48 2.24 -22.81
CA LYS A 608 -25.38 3.68 -22.51
C LYS A 608 -24.51 4.01 -21.31
N SER A 609 -24.39 3.10 -20.35
CA SER A 609 -23.52 3.26 -19.18
C SER A 609 -23.07 1.91 -18.65
N PHE A 610 -21.82 1.77 -18.23
CA PHE A 610 -21.36 0.54 -17.57
C PHE A 610 -20.19 0.74 -16.61
N VAL A 611 -19.98 -0.28 -15.79
CA VAL A 611 -18.75 -0.51 -15.01
C VAL A 611 -18.33 -1.97 -15.23
N LEU A 612 -17.14 -2.16 -15.81
CA LEU A 612 -16.61 -3.43 -16.30
C LEU A 612 -15.35 -3.84 -15.51
N ASP A 613 -15.20 -5.11 -15.18
CA ASP A 613 -14.02 -5.67 -14.51
C ASP A 613 -13.24 -6.55 -15.50
N CYS A 614 -11.96 -6.21 -15.72
CA CYS A 614 -11.14 -6.82 -16.77
C CYS A 614 -9.65 -6.83 -16.42
N GLU A 615 -8.89 -7.71 -17.05
CA GLU A 615 -7.42 -7.68 -16.99
C GLU A 615 -6.88 -7.04 -18.28
N THR A 616 -6.04 -6.02 -18.16
CA THR A 616 -5.31 -5.45 -19.31
C THR A 616 -3.98 -6.17 -19.45
N VAL A 617 -3.77 -6.81 -20.60
CA VAL A 617 -2.64 -7.75 -20.82
C VAL A 617 -1.84 -7.31 -22.04
N ALA A 618 -0.52 -7.43 -22.01
CA ALA A 618 0.32 -7.17 -23.19
C ALA A 618 0.02 -8.21 -24.29
N TRP A 619 -0.06 -7.78 -25.55
CA TRP A 619 -0.53 -8.61 -26.65
C TRP A 619 0.36 -8.54 -27.89
N ASP A 620 0.72 -9.71 -28.43
CA ASP A 620 1.43 -9.83 -29.70
C ASP A 620 0.42 -9.85 -30.86
N VAL A 621 0.42 -8.80 -31.67
CA VAL A 621 -0.46 -8.68 -32.84
C VAL A 621 -0.07 -9.64 -33.98
N SER A 622 1.19 -10.12 -34.00
CA SER A 622 1.73 -10.98 -35.06
C SER A 622 1.60 -12.47 -34.73
N GLU A 623 1.95 -12.88 -33.52
CA GLU A 623 1.80 -14.26 -33.04
C GLU A 623 0.44 -14.53 -32.36
N LYS A 624 -0.40 -13.50 -32.19
CA LYS A 624 -1.75 -13.59 -31.59
C LYS A 624 -1.76 -14.26 -30.22
N LYS A 625 -0.81 -13.86 -29.36
CA LYS A 625 -0.56 -14.43 -28.03
C LYS A 625 -0.52 -13.36 -26.94
N VAL A 626 -0.83 -13.79 -25.72
CA VAL A 626 -0.50 -13.07 -24.48
C VAL A 626 1.02 -12.94 -24.34
N LEU A 627 1.47 -11.77 -23.89
CA LEU A 627 2.87 -11.48 -23.57
C LEU A 627 3.02 -11.28 -22.04
N PRO A 628 4.18 -11.64 -21.44
CA PRO A 628 4.37 -11.58 -19.99
C PRO A 628 4.18 -10.16 -19.40
N PHE A 629 3.74 -10.08 -18.14
CA PHE A 629 3.48 -8.83 -17.43
C PHE A 629 4.65 -7.82 -17.45
N GLN A 630 5.90 -8.31 -17.47
CA GLN A 630 7.07 -7.43 -17.60
C GLN A 630 7.00 -6.54 -18.85
N GLN A 631 6.51 -7.05 -19.98
CA GLN A 631 6.35 -6.25 -21.20
C GLN A 631 5.30 -5.15 -21.03
N LEU A 632 4.20 -5.42 -20.29
CA LEU A 632 3.19 -4.42 -19.94
C LEU A 632 3.80 -3.29 -19.07
N MET A 633 4.71 -3.63 -18.15
CA MET A 633 5.40 -2.68 -17.26
C MET A 633 6.34 -1.71 -18.00
N THR A 634 6.76 -2.01 -19.23
CA THR A 634 7.53 -1.06 -20.06
C THR A 634 6.71 0.13 -20.56
N ARG A 635 5.37 0.06 -20.50
CA ARG A 635 4.51 1.18 -20.91
C ARG A 635 4.72 2.38 -19.98
N LYS A 636 4.95 3.55 -20.59
CA LYS A 636 4.99 4.86 -19.90
C LYS A 636 3.83 4.98 -18.91
N LYS A 637 4.10 5.29 -17.63
CA LYS A 637 3.08 5.27 -16.56
C LYS A 637 2.18 6.51 -16.53
N LYS A 638 2.62 7.66 -17.06
CA LYS A 638 1.87 8.93 -17.07
C LYS A 638 2.00 9.63 -18.42
N ASP A 639 0.98 10.40 -18.78
CA ASP A 639 0.86 11.24 -19.99
C ASP A 639 1.24 10.54 -21.31
N VAL A 640 0.67 9.36 -21.53
CA VAL A 640 0.85 8.58 -22.76
C VAL A 640 0.02 9.18 -23.89
N LYS A 641 0.63 9.38 -25.05
CA LYS A 641 -0.09 9.67 -26.31
C LYS A 641 -0.34 8.39 -27.09
N LEU A 642 -1.42 8.36 -27.89
CA LEU A 642 -1.74 7.22 -28.77
C LEU A 642 -0.61 6.88 -29.76
N GLU A 643 0.10 7.90 -30.27
CA GLU A 643 1.26 7.76 -31.17
C GLU A 643 2.50 7.11 -30.51
N ASP A 644 2.64 7.23 -29.19
CA ASP A 644 3.78 6.69 -28.42
C ASP A 644 3.62 5.20 -28.03
N VAL A 645 2.43 4.61 -28.26
CA VAL A 645 2.10 3.27 -27.76
C VAL A 645 2.83 2.17 -28.56
N LYS A 646 4.00 1.78 -28.08
CA LYS A 646 4.77 0.63 -28.61
C LYS A 646 4.11 -0.71 -28.27
N VAL A 647 4.05 -1.06 -26.97
CA VAL A 647 3.43 -2.31 -26.49
C VAL A 647 1.91 -2.20 -26.57
N LYS A 648 1.33 -3.03 -27.45
CA LYS A 648 -0.13 -3.16 -27.59
C LYS A 648 -0.69 -4.01 -26.44
N VAL A 649 -1.96 -3.79 -26.13
CA VAL A 649 -2.67 -4.51 -25.07
C VAL A 649 -4.01 -5.02 -25.57
N CYS A 650 -4.41 -6.17 -25.04
CA CYS A 650 -5.76 -6.73 -25.17
C CYS A 650 -6.43 -6.69 -23.80
N VAL A 651 -7.73 -6.37 -23.77
CA VAL A 651 -8.56 -6.30 -22.57
C VAL A 651 -9.36 -7.59 -22.44
N PHE A 652 -9.13 -8.36 -21.38
CA PHE A 652 -9.87 -9.59 -21.09
C PHE A 652 -10.91 -9.33 -20.00
N ALA A 653 -12.17 -9.14 -20.41
CA ALA A 653 -13.29 -8.87 -19.52
C ALA A 653 -13.82 -10.14 -18.85
N PHE A 654 -14.01 -10.09 -17.53
CA PHE A 654 -14.41 -11.25 -16.72
C PHE A 654 -15.57 -10.98 -15.75
N ASP A 655 -16.02 -9.73 -15.60
CA ASP A 655 -17.25 -9.41 -14.86
C ASP A 655 -17.87 -8.07 -15.30
N LEU A 656 -19.16 -7.89 -15.05
CA LEU A 656 -19.93 -6.67 -15.31
C LEU A 656 -20.67 -6.27 -14.05
N LEU A 657 -20.51 -5.01 -13.63
CA LEU A 657 -20.82 -4.54 -12.28
C LEU A 657 -21.92 -3.48 -12.26
N TYR A 658 -22.07 -2.74 -13.37
CA TYR A 658 -23.13 -1.78 -13.62
C TYR A 658 -23.50 -1.82 -15.10
N LEU A 659 -24.78 -1.66 -15.43
CA LEU A 659 -25.27 -1.57 -16.81
C LEU A 659 -26.52 -0.67 -16.86
N ASN A 660 -26.56 0.27 -17.82
CA ASN A 660 -27.72 1.10 -18.17
C ASN A 660 -28.53 1.61 -16.96
N GLY A 661 -27.87 2.37 -16.08
CA GLY A 661 -28.48 2.95 -14.88
C GLY A 661 -28.59 2.03 -13.65
N LEU A 662 -28.33 0.72 -13.79
CA LEU A 662 -28.56 -0.27 -12.74
C LEU A 662 -27.26 -0.94 -12.26
N PRO A 663 -26.98 -1.01 -10.93
CA PRO A 663 -25.96 -1.89 -10.40
C PRO A 663 -26.41 -3.34 -10.55
N VAL A 664 -25.50 -4.21 -11.01
CA VAL A 664 -25.76 -5.64 -11.22
C VAL A 664 -24.96 -6.54 -10.29
N VAL A 665 -24.19 -5.96 -9.34
CA VAL A 665 -23.35 -6.70 -8.38
C VAL A 665 -24.10 -7.75 -7.54
N GLU A 666 -25.37 -7.52 -7.20
CA GLU A 666 -26.19 -8.48 -6.43
C GLU A 666 -26.71 -9.68 -7.25
N LYS A 667 -26.62 -9.63 -8.60
CA LYS A 667 -27.05 -10.74 -9.47
C LYS A 667 -26.04 -11.90 -9.45
N PRO A 668 -26.47 -13.16 -9.69
CA PRO A 668 -25.58 -14.29 -9.87
C PRO A 668 -24.53 -14.08 -10.97
N LEU A 669 -23.36 -14.71 -10.85
CA LEU A 669 -22.29 -14.57 -11.85
C LEU A 669 -22.75 -14.97 -13.26
N ARG A 670 -23.60 -16.00 -13.38
CA ARG A 670 -24.21 -16.40 -14.65
C ARG A 670 -24.94 -15.23 -15.34
N GLU A 671 -25.83 -14.54 -14.63
CA GLU A 671 -26.56 -13.38 -15.17
C GLU A 671 -25.61 -12.23 -15.55
N ARG A 672 -24.58 -11.95 -14.73
CA ARG A 672 -23.61 -10.89 -15.04
C ARG A 672 -22.76 -11.22 -16.27
N ARG A 673 -22.38 -12.49 -16.46
CA ARG A 673 -21.69 -13.01 -17.66
C ARG A 673 -22.58 -12.96 -18.90
N GLU A 674 -23.87 -13.29 -18.78
CA GLU A 674 -24.84 -13.18 -19.88
C GLU A 674 -25.04 -11.71 -20.31
N LEU A 675 -25.22 -10.79 -19.36
CA LEU A 675 -25.31 -9.35 -19.63
C LEU A 675 -24.01 -8.78 -20.25
N LEU A 676 -22.84 -9.26 -19.82
CA LEU A 676 -21.54 -8.93 -20.42
C LEU A 676 -21.46 -9.36 -21.90
N GLN A 677 -21.84 -10.60 -22.22
CA GLN A 677 -21.86 -11.11 -23.59
C GLN A 677 -22.94 -10.41 -24.45
N GLN A 678 -24.06 -10.03 -23.85
CA GLN A 678 -25.11 -9.26 -24.51
C GLN A 678 -24.69 -7.81 -24.81
N SER A 679 -23.94 -7.15 -23.93
CA SER A 679 -23.60 -5.71 -24.06
C SER A 679 -22.36 -5.42 -24.93
N PHE A 680 -21.43 -6.38 -25.06
CA PHE A 680 -20.13 -6.17 -25.73
C PHE A 680 -19.87 -7.12 -26.90
N ALA A 681 -18.97 -6.72 -27.81
CA ALA A 681 -18.53 -7.48 -28.98
C ALA A 681 -16.99 -7.69 -28.93
N PRO A 682 -16.49 -8.94 -28.95
CA PRO A 682 -15.06 -9.23 -29.05
C PRO A 682 -14.42 -8.69 -30.32
N VAL A 683 -13.21 -8.13 -30.19
CA VAL A 683 -12.36 -7.63 -31.28
C VAL A 683 -10.95 -8.18 -31.07
N GLU A 684 -10.48 -9.00 -32.02
CA GLU A 684 -9.24 -9.77 -31.88
C GLU A 684 -8.01 -8.88 -31.59
N GLY A 685 -7.34 -9.16 -30.46
CA GLY A 685 -6.17 -8.39 -30.01
C GLY A 685 -6.46 -7.01 -29.42
N GLU A 686 -7.74 -6.66 -29.22
CA GLU A 686 -8.17 -5.45 -28.52
C GLU A 686 -9.02 -5.74 -27.29
N PHE A 687 -10.06 -6.57 -27.46
CA PHE A 687 -11.06 -6.87 -26.44
C PHE A 687 -11.58 -8.30 -26.60
N SER A 688 -11.59 -9.06 -25.51
CA SER A 688 -12.16 -10.41 -25.44
C SER A 688 -12.86 -10.61 -24.10
N PHE A 689 -13.77 -11.57 -24.05
CA PHE A 689 -14.15 -12.17 -22.77
C PHE A 689 -13.01 -13.09 -22.29
N ALA A 690 -12.91 -13.30 -20.98
CA ALA A 690 -12.00 -14.28 -20.41
C ALA A 690 -12.34 -15.71 -20.90
N THR A 691 -11.33 -16.48 -21.27
CA THR A 691 -11.47 -17.90 -21.63
C THR A 691 -11.97 -18.67 -20.41
N TYR A 692 -13.06 -19.42 -20.55
CA TYR A 692 -13.71 -20.11 -19.43
C TYR A 692 -14.16 -21.53 -19.78
N MET A 693 -14.32 -22.34 -18.74
CA MET A 693 -14.82 -23.71 -18.77
C MET A 693 -15.73 -23.93 -17.56
N ASP A 694 -16.98 -24.36 -17.78
CA ASP A 694 -17.95 -24.69 -16.73
C ASP A 694 -17.92 -26.20 -16.37
N GLY A 695 -16.72 -26.81 -16.45
CA GLY A 695 -16.45 -28.21 -16.13
C GLY A 695 -16.29 -28.45 -14.63
N GLN A 696 -16.48 -29.68 -14.17
CA GLN A 696 -16.54 -30.03 -12.74
C GLN A 696 -15.60 -31.17 -12.36
N GLU A 697 -15.08 -31.93 -13.33
CA GLU A 697 -14.22 -33.08 -13.07
C GLU A 697 -12.75 -32.68 -12.86
N LEU A 698 -12.02 -33.42 -12.03
CA LEU A 698 -10.64 -33.10 -11.67
C LEU A 698 -9.71 -33.06 -12.89
N ASP A 699 -9.85 -34.03 -13.80
CA ASP A 699 -9.02 -34.15 -15.01
C ASP A 699 -9.31 -33.02 -16.01
N GLU A 700 -10.56 -32.56 -16.12
CA GLU A 700 -10.93 -31.39 -16.94
C GLU A 700 -10.25 -30.13 -16.39
N ILE A 701 -10.30 -29.92 -15.07
CA ILE A 701 -9.72 -28.75 -14.41
C ILE A 701 -8.18 -28.77 -14.50
N GLN A 702 -7.55 -29.95 -14.39
CA GLN A 702 -6.11 -30.10 -14.58
C GLN A 702 -5.69 -29.85 -16.04
N LEU A 703 -6.43 -30.37 -17.02
CA LEU A 703 -6.19 -30.10 -18.44
C LEU A 703 -6.27 -28.60 -18.73
N PHE A 704 -7.35 -27.95 -18.31
CA PHE A 704 -7.59 -26.52 -18.51
C PHE A 704 -6.58 -25.64 -17.76
N LEU A 705 -6.07 -26.10 -16.61
CA LEU A 705 -4.96 -25.45 -15.90
C LEU A 705 -3.67 -25.49 -16.73
N ASP A 706 -3.29 -26.65 -17.27
CA ASP A 706 -2.10 -26.75 -18.12
C ASP A 706 -2.27 -26.03 -19.47
N GLU A 707 -3.49 -25.93 -20.01
CA GLU A 707 -3.80 -25.07 -21.17
C GLU A 707 -3.64 -23.57 -20.85
N SER A 708 -4.10 -23.12 -19.68
CA SER A 708 -3.92 -21.72 -19.25
C SER A 708 -2.45 -21.33 -19.15
N VAL A 709 -1.59 -22.23 -18.64
CA VAL A 709 -0.14 -22.00 -18.54
C VAL A 709 0.53 -21.99 -19.93
N LYS A 710 0.16 -22.92 -20.82
CA LYS A 710 0.63 -22.91 -22.23
C LYS A 710 0.22 -21.64 -22.99
N ALA A 711 -0.89 -21.03 -22.60
CA ALA A 711 -1.39 -19.74 -23.07
C ALA A 711 -0.77 -18.52 -22.34
N SER A 712 0.30 -18.72 -21.56
CA SER A 712 1.02 -17.67 -20.80
C SER A 712 0.17 -16.94 -19.75
N CYS A 713 -0.75 -17.66 -19.10
CA CYS A 713 -1.49 -17.21 -17.92
C CYS A 713 -0.90 -17.81 -16.63
N GLU A 714 -1.17 -17.21 -15.46
CA GLU A 714 -0.66 -17.66 -14.15
C GLU A 714 -1.29 -18.97 -13.63
N GLY A 715 -2.37 -19.43 -14.27
CA GLY A 715 -3.22 -20.54 -13.82
C GLY A 715 -4.70 -20.22 -13.99
N LEU A 716 -5.54 -20.62 -13.03
CA LEU A 716 -7.00 -20.47 -13.08
C LEU A 716 -7.58 -19.62 -11.95
N MET A 717 -8.63 -18.88 -12.27
CA MET A 717 -9.60 -18.32 -11.34
C MET A 717 -10.82 -19.24 -11.30
N VAL A 718 -11.21 -19.76 -10.14
CA VAL A 718 -12.43 -20.57 -10.01
C VAL A 718 -13.50 -19.76 -9.30
N LYS A 719 -14.67 -19.60 -9.91
CA LYS A 719 -15.77 -18.76 -9.39
C LYS A 719 -17.05 -19.56 -9.27
N MET A 720 -17.81 -19.37 -8.18
CA MET A 720 -19.20 -19.87 -8.08
C MET A 720 -20.08 -19.19 -9.15
N LEU A 721 -20.88 -19.97 -9.89
CA LEU A 721 -21.72 -19.49 -11.00
C LEU A 721 -23.12 -19.02 -10.57
N ASP A 722 -23.72 -19.77 -9.66
CA ASP A 722 -25.15 -19.74 -9.34
C ASP A 722 -25.39 -19.51 -7.84
N GLY A 723 -26.64 -19.18 -7.46
CA GLY A 723 -27.02 -18.93 -6.07
C GLY A 723 -26.65 -17.55 -5.55
N THR A 724 -27.21 -17.16 -4.40
CA THR A 724 -27.07 -15.81 -3.83
C THR A 724 -25.63 -15.44 -3.44
N GLU A 725 -24.78 -16.42 -3.15
CA GLU A 725 -23.36 -16.20 -2.84
C GLU A 725 -22.49 -15.99 -4.08
N SER A 726 -22.98 -16.26 -5.30
CA SER A 726 -22.27 -15.95 -6.55
C SER A 726 -22.32 -14.46 -6.95
N GLY A 727 -23.00 -13.63 -6.15
CA GLY A 727 -22.95 -12.17 -6.25
C GLY A 727 -21.52 -11.63 -6.18
N TYR A 728 -21.29 -10.47 -6.79
CA TYR A 728 -20.02 -9.78 -6.68
C TYR A 728 -19.92 -9.12 -5.30
N GLU A 729 -18.86 -9.41 -4.55
CA GLU A 729 -18.67 -8.89 -3.19
C GLU A 729 -17.48 -7.90 -3.12
N PRO A 730 -17.73 -6.57 -3.23
CA PRO A 730 -16.68 -5.57 -3.21
C PRO A 730 -15.87 -5.62 -1.89
N SER A 731 -14.58 -5.30 -1.96
CA SER A 731 -13.59 -5.43 -0.88
C SER A 731 -13.35 -6.84 -0.29
N LYS A 732 -14.24 -7.82 -0.49
CA LYS A 732 -14.13 -9.13 0.18
C LYS A 732 -13.14 -10.06 -0.53
N ARG A 733 -12.34 -10.77 0.27
CA ARG A 733 -11.73 -12.05 -0.14
C ARG A 733 -12.72 -13.16 0.21
N SER A 734 -13.75 -13.33 -0.61
CA SER A 734 -14.90 -14.17 -0.26
C SER A 734 -14.60 -15.66 -0.37
N ARG A 735 -15.60 -16.48 -0.01
CA ARG A 735 -15.56 -17.92 -0.22
C ARG A 735 -15.77 -18.33 -1.69
N ASN A 736 -16.07 -17.39 -2.58
CA ASN A 736 -16.81 -17.67 -3.81
C ASN A 736 -15.89 -17.57 -5.04
N TRP A 737 -14.74 -16.89 -4.91
CA TRP A 737 -13.64 -16.85 -5.87
C TRP A 737 -12.37 -17.47 -5.27
N LEU A 738 -11.84 -18.51 -5.91
CA LEU A 738 -10.55 -19.13 -5.62
C LEU A 738 -9.55 -18.82 -6.74
N LYS A 739 -8.25 -18.93 -6.45
CA LYS A 739 -7.18 -18.89 -7.46
C LYS A 739 -6.28 -20.11 -7.30
N VAL A 740 -6.21 -20.90 -8.36
CA VAL A 740 -5.35 -22.08 -8.49
C VAL A 740 -4.17 -21.68 -9.37
N LYS A 741 -2.96 -21.82 -8.85
CA LYS A 741 -1.74 -21.55 -9.60
C LYS A 741 -0.84 -22.77 -9.63
N LYS A 742 -0.01 -22.87 -10.68
CA LYS A 742 1.03 -23.90 -10.77
C LYS A 742 2.04 -23.82 -9.61
N ASP A 743 2.45 -22.62 -9.18
CA ASP A 743 3.34 -22.42 -8.02
C ASP A 743 2.68 -22.67 -6.64
N TYR A 744 1.38 -22.98 -6.57
CA TYR A 744 0.70 -23.30 -5.30
C TYR A 744 0.50 -24.81 -5.08
N LEU A 745 0.51 -25.61 -6.14
CA LEU A 745 0.35 -27.06 -6.06
C LEU A 745 1.55 -27.70 -5.34
N ALA A 746 1.33 -28.61 -4.39
CA ALA A 746 2.41 -29.28 -3.69
C ALA A 746 3.25 -30.15 -4.65
N GLY A 747 4.58 -30.04 -4.59
CA GLY A 747 5.50 -30.79 -5.45
C GLY A 747 5.61 -30.33 -6.91
N VAL A 748 4.96 -29.22 -7.31
CA VAL A 748 4.98 -28.71 -8.69
C VAL A 748 5.46 -27.25 -8.75
N GLY A 749 6.51 -26.98 -9.53
CA GLY A 749 7.10 -25.65 -9.70
C GLY A 749 8.46 -25.51 -9.03
N ASP A 750 9.30 -24.64 -9.56
CA ASP A 750 10.72 -24.57 -9.20
C ASP A 750 10.95 -23.95 -7.81
N SER A 751 11.56 -24.73 -6.92
CA SER A 751 12.25 -24.22 -5.73
C SER A 751 13.76 -24.21 -5.95
N LEU A 752 14.43 -23.26 -5.28
CA LEU A 752 15.85 -23.02 -5.36
C LEU A 752 16.46 -23.02 -3.96
N ASP A 753 17.58 -23.70 -3.79
CA ASP A 753 18.36 -23.71 -2.56
C ASP A 753 19.41 -22.59 -2.67
N LEU A 754 19.25 -21.50 -1.93
CA LEU A 754 20.06 -20.29 -2.07
C LEU A 754 20.84 -19.94 -0.80
N VAL A 755 22.06 -19.42 -0.98
CA VAL A 755 22.97 -19.02 0.10
C VAL A 755 22.63 -17.62 0.60
N VAL A 756 22.56 -17.43 1.93
CA VAL A 756 22.37 -16.11 2.54
C VAL A 756 23.69 -15.34 2.60
N LEU A 757 23.76 -14.15 1.99
CA LEU A 757 24.98 -13.32 1.95
C LEU A 757 24.92 -12.01 2.74
N GLY A 758 23.72 -11.55 3.12
CA GLY A 758 23.55 -10.29 3.86
C GLY A 758 22.10 -9.97 4.21
N ALA A 759 21.89 -8.87 4.92
CA ALA A 759 20.58 -8.42 5.37
C ALA A 759 20.40 -6.89 5.34
N TYR A 760 19.15 -6.48 5.32
CA TYR A 760 18.70 -5.10 5.42
C TYR A 760 17.92 -4.92 6.73
N TYR A 761 18.16 -3.83 7.46
CA TYR A 761 17.46 -3.58 8.72
C TYR A 761 15.97 -3.34 8.49
N GLY A 762 15.13 -3.94 9.32
CA GLY A 762 13.69 -3.81 9.20
C GLY A 762 13.21 -2.39 9.50
N ARG A 763 12.05 -2.04 8.95
CA ARG A 763 11.42 -0.72 9.10
C ARG A 763 10.03 -0.85 9.70
N GLY A 764 9.55 0.20 10.38
CA GLY A 764 8.23 0.19 11.02
C GLY A 764 8.19 -0.73 12.24
N LYS A 765 7.54 -1.89 12.13
CA LYS A 765 7.50 -2.89 13.21
C LYS A 765 8.82 -3.65 13.38
N ARG A 766 9.48 -4.02 12.27
CA ARG A 766 10.64 -4.93 12.25
C ARG A 766 11.97 -4.21 12.60
N THR A 767 11.96 -3.05 13.26
CA THR A 767 13.16 -2.21 13.49
C THR A 767 14.19 -2.80 14.46
N SER A 768 13.83 -3.83 15.22
CA SER A 768 14.72 -4.59 16.11
C SER A 768 15.41 -5.78 15.43
N VAL A 769 15.06 -6.09 14.18
CA VAL A 769 15.51 -7.29 13.45
C VAL A 769 15.86 -6.98 12.00
N TYR A 770 16.33 -7.99 11.26
CA TYR A 770 16.46 -7.91 9.81
C TYR A 770 15.07 -7.99 9.14
N GLY A 771 14.81 -7.07 8.21
CA GLY A 771 13.53 -6.99 7.50
C GLY A 771 13.52 -7.70 6.15
N ALA A 772 14.69 -7.87 5.55
CA ALA A 772 14.92 -8.60 4.31
C ALA A 772 16.37 -9.13 4.24
N PHE A 773 16.60 -10.12 3.39
CA PHE A 773 17.87 -10.82 3.22
C PHE A 773 18.28 -10.87 1.74
N LEU A 774 19.58 -10.80 1.46
CA LEU A 774 20.19 -10.93 0.13
C LEU A 774 20.66 -12.37 -0.09
N LEU A 775 20.15 -13.00 -1.15
CA LEU A 775 20.40 -14.41 -1.47
C LEU A 775 21.18 -14.60 -2.78
N ALA A 776 21.95 -15.68 -2.87
CA ALA A 776 22.81 -16.02 -3.99
C ALA A 776 22.75 -17.50 -4.41
N CYS A 777 22.96 -17.76 -5.70
CA CYS A 777 23.25 -19.08 -6.25
C CYS A 777 24.76 -19.30 -6.33
N TYR A 778 25.20 -20.56 -6.35
CA TYR A 778 26.63 -20.88 -6.43
C TYR A 778 27.11 -20.96 -7.90
N ASN A 779 28.32 -20.53 -8.22
CA ASN A 779 28.93 -20.69 -9.54
C ASN A 779 30.21 -21.55 -9.45
N PRO A 780 30.11 -22.88 -9.68
CA PRO A 780 31.24 -23.79 -9.58
C PRO A 780 32.30 -23.61 -10.68
N ALA A 781 32.03 -22.81 -11.73
CA ALA A 781 33.00 -22.55 -12.79
C ALA A 781 34.02 -21.44 -12.42
N ASN A 782 33.76 -20.68 -11.35
CA ASN A 782 34.65 -19.60 -10.89
C ASN A 782 34.72 -19.46 -9.35
N ASP A 783 34.10 -20.37 -8.60
CA ASP A 783 34.02 -20.38 -7.13
C ASP A 783 33.49 -19.05 -6.56
N THR A 784 32.33 -18.61 -7.05
CA THR A 784 31.66 -17.39 -6.54
C THR A 784 30.19 -17.62 -6.20
N TYR A 785 29.66 -16.78 -5.31
CA TYR A 785 28.23 -16.70 -5.01
C TYR A 785 27.62 -15.53 -5.78
N GLU A 786 26.77 -15.83 -6.76
CA GLU A 786 26.13 -14.87 -7.63
C GLU A 786 24.75 -14.49 -7.08
N THR A 787 24.58 -13.22 -6.70
CA THR A 787 23.30 -12.72 -6.15
C THR A 787 22.13 -12.93 -7.10
N VAL A 788 21.01 -13.45 -6.58
CA VAL A 788 19.77 -13.73 -7.33
C VAL A 788 18.64 -12.80 -6.92
N CYS A 789 18.39 -12.62 -5.62
CA CYS A 789 17.22 -11.89 -5.14
C CYS A 789 17.41 -11.31 -3.73
N ASN A 790 16.52 -10.38 -3.39
CA ASN A 790 16.20 -10.04 -2.01
C ASN A 790 14.92 -10.78 -1.59
N ILE A 791 14.81 -11.14 -0.30
CA ILE A 791 13.63 -11.81 0.25
C ILE A 791 13.22 -11.19 1.60
N GLY A 792 11.92 -10.98 1.81
CA GLY A 792 11.38 -10.42 3.06
C GLY A 792 10.03 -11.03 3.50
N THR A 793 9.64 -12.13 2.84
CA THR A 793 8.39 -12.87 3.07
C THR A 793 8.64 -14.38 3.05
N GLY A 794 7.77 -15.12 3.74
CA GLY A 794 7.94 -16.50 4.17
C GLY A 794 8.33 -16.66 5.65
N PHE A 795 8.38 -15.59 6.45
CA PHE A 795 8.95 -15.61 7.81
C PHE A 795 7.94 -15.13 8.87
N SER A 796 7.65 -15.97 9.87
CA SER A 796 6.89 -15.53 11.06
C SER A 796 7.66 -14.48 11.85
N GLU A 797 6.98 -13.68 12.69
CA GLU A 797 7.67 -12.67 13.52
C GLU A 797 8.69 -13.33 14.47
N GLN A 798 8.44 -14.55 14.97
CA GLN A 798 9.38 -15.36 15.76
C GLN A 798 10.61 -15.80 14.95
N VAL A 799 10.42 -16.38 13.76
CA VAL A 799 11.53 -16.84 12.90
C VAL A 799 12.47 -15.69 12.53
N LEU A 800 11.97 -14.45 12.44
CA LEU A 800 12.82 -13.27 12.21
C LEU A 800 13.67 -12.87 13.42
N GLU A 801 13.20 -13.11 14.64
CA GLU A 801 14.00 -12.90 15.87
C GLU A 801 15.08 -13.99 16.00
N GLU A 802 14.73 -15.25 15.74
CA GLU A 802 15.66 -16.39 15.73
C GLU A 802 16.74 -16.23 14.64
N LEU A 803 16.35 -15.90 13.40
CA LEU A 803 17.28 -15.61 12.31
C LEU A 803 18.13 -14.37 12.58
N HIS A 804 17.59 -13.33 13.23
CA HIS A 804 18.40 -12.17 13.60
C HIS A 804 19.49 -12.55 14.61
N ALA A 805 19.18 -13.37 15.62
CA ALA A 805 20.17 -13.88 16.55
C ALA A 805 21.23 -14.75 15.84
N GLN A 806 20.80 -15.74 15.06
CA GLN A 806 21.68 -16.69 14.36
C GLN A 806 22.60 -15.99 13.34
N LEU A 807 22.07 -15.06 12.54
CA LEU A 807 22.85 -14.37 11.50
C LEU A 807 23.75 -13.26 12.06
N SER A 808 23.43 -12.70 13.24
CA SER A 808 24.29 -11.72 13.91
C SER A 808 25.65 -12.29 14.33
N GLU A 809 25.75 -13.61 14.57
CA GLU A 809 27.02 -14.27 14.91
C GLU A 809 28.03 -14.33 13.73
N ILE A 810 27.53 -14.22 12.49
CA ILE A 810 28.32 -14.43 11.26
C ILE A 810 28.50 -13.16 10.43
N VAL A 811 28.35 -11.99 11.05
CA VAL A 811 28.50 -10.68 10.41
C VAL A 811 29.94 -10.40 9.99
N ILE A 812 30.12 -9.83 8.79
CA ILE A 812 31.42 -9.39 8.25
C ILE A 812 31.35 -7.92 7.79
N ASP A 813 32.43 -7.16 7.98
CA ASP A 813 32.48 -5.71 7.69
C ASP A 813 32.31 -5.34 6.21
N ARG A 814 32.53 -6.31 5.29
CA ARG A 814 32.57 -6.09 3.85
C ARG A 814 32.29 -7.39 3.08
N PRO A 815 31.74 -7.32 1.85
CA PRO A 815 31.56 -8.51 1.01
C PRO A 815 32.90 -9.20 0.71
N LYS A 816 32.85 -10.52 0.51
CA LYS A 816 34.04 -11.29 0.13
C LYS A 816 34.36 -11.09 -1.36
N PRO A 817 35.64 -11.24 -1.79
CA PRO A 817 36.02 -11.08 -3.20
C PRO A 817 35.31 -12.04 -4.17
N PHE A 818 34.78 -13.15 -3.65
CA PHE A 818 34.00 -14.15 -4.39
C PHE A 818 32.48 -13.96 -4.25
N TYR A 819 32.00 -12.80 -3.79
CA TYR A 819 30.59 -12.42 -3.90
C TYR A 819 30.38 -11.61 -5.18
N SER A 820 29.48 -12.05 -6.05
CA SER A 820 29.12 -11.36 -7.29
C SER A 820 27.79 -10.61 -7.10
N HIS A 821 27.90 -9.32 -6.80
CA HIS A 821 26.79 -8.45 -6.38
C HIS A 821 26.74 -7.14 -7.19
N SER A 822 25.64 -6.38 -7.06
CA SER A 822 25.49 -5.08 -7.70
C SER A 822 26.55 -4.09 -7.19
N SER A 823 27.15 -3.30 -8.09
CA SER A 823 28.06 -2.20 -7.70
C SER A 823 27.32 -0.96 -7.18
N GLY A 824 26.00 -0.88 -7.33
CA GLY A 824 25.19 0.27 -6.93
C GLY A 824 25.09 0.42 -5.41
N GLY A 825 25.58 1.52 -4.85
CA GLY A 825 25.63 1.76 -3.40
C GLY A 825 24.28 1.74 -2.68
N GLN A 826 23.16 1.93 -3.39
CA GLN A 826 21.80 1.84 -2.82
C GLN A 826 21.21 0.41 -2.84
N HIS A 827 21.91 -0.55 -3.45
CA HIS A 827 21.47 -1.94 -3.59
C HIS A 827 22.28 -2.92 -2.73
N GLN A 828 23.24 -2.42 -1.96
CA GLN A 828 23.99 -3.22 -0.97
C GLN A 828 23.11 -3.49 0.26
N PRO A 829 23.27 -4.64 0.93
CA PRO A 829 22.69 -4.88 2.24
C PRO A 829 23.32 -3.95 3.29
N ASP A 830 22.57 -3.66 4.36
CA ASP A 830 23.09 -2.91 5.51
C ASP A 830 24.16 -3.72 6.28
N VAL A 831 24.06 -5.05 6.22
CA VAL A 831 24.93 -6.02 6.91
C VAL A 831 25.30 -7.16 5.96
N TRP A 832 26.58 -7.56 5.94
CA TRP A 832 27.05 -8.73 5.19
C TRP A 832 27.30 -9.92 6.12
N PHE A 833 27.18 -11.14 5.60
CA PHE A 833 27.41 -12.38 6.33
C PHE A 833 28.49 -13.26 5.70
N GLU A 834 29.08 -14.14 6.51
CA GLU A 834 29.79 -15.36 6.06
C GLU A 834 28.82 -16.29 5.31
N PRO A 835 29.22 -16.97 4.22
CA PRO A 835 28.33 -17.85 3.48
C PRO A 835 28.22 -19.17 4.23
N ARG A 836 27.23 -19.28 5.12
CA ARG A 836 27.03 -20.44 6.02
C ARG A 836 25.71 -21.15 5.83
N TYR A 837 24.62 -20.42 5.59
CA TYR A 837 23.27 -20.96 5.58
C TYR A 837 22.69 -21.01 4.16
N VAL A 838 21.99 -22.12 3.88
CA VAL A 838 21.23 -22.34 2.65
C VAL A 838 19.75 -22.38 2.99
N TRP A 839 18.91 -21.68 2.22
CA TRP A 839 17.46 -21.63 2.38
C TRP A 839 16.76 -22.15 1.14
N GLU A 840 15.70 -22.93 1.33
CA GLU A 840 14.79 -23.29 0.24
C GLU A 840 13.85 -22.12 -0.03
N VAL A 841 13.88 -21.62 -1.26
CA VAL A 841 13.10 -20.47 -1.74
C VAL A 841 12.24 -20.91 -2.90
N ARG A 842 10.94 -20.66 -2.83
CA ARG A 842 10.01 -20.89 -3.94
C ARG A 842 9.71 -19.59 -4.68
N THR A 843 9.64 -19.66 -6.00
CA THR A 843 9.32 -18.53 -6.87
C THR A 843 8.07 -18.80 -7.72
N ALA A 844 7.48 -17.75 -8.31
CA ALA A 844 6.43 -17.89 -9.31
C ALA A 844 7.00 -17.95 -10.75
N ASP A 845 8.07 -17.19 -11.01
CA ASP A 845 8.77 -17.07 -12.30
C ASP A 845 10.23 -16.70 -12.05
N LEU A 846 11.10 -16.95 -13.04
CA LEU A 846 12.40 -16.30 -13.13
C LEU A 846 12.33 -15.11 -14.12
N THR A 847 13.11 -14.06 -13.90
CA THR A 847 13.13 -12.81 -14.68
C THR A 847 14.56 -12.34 -14.96
N LEU A 848 14.82 -11.56 -16.03
CA LEU A 848 16.13 -10.89 -16.18
C LEU A 848 16.18 -9.62 -15.33
N SER A 849 17.31 -9.37 -14.66
CA SER A 849 17.53 -8.14 -13.89
C SER A 849 18.93 -7.55 -14.11
N PRO A 850 19.05 -6.22 -14.27
CA PRO A 850 20.35 -5.55 -14.31
C PRO A 850 21.03 -5.48 -12.93
N ARG A 851 20.27 -5.58 -11.83
CA ARG A 851 20.79 -5.54 -10.45
C ARG A 851 21.57 -6.80 -10.11
N TYR A 852 20.92 -7.94 -10.27
CA TYR A 852 21.43 -9.25 -9.86
C TYR A 852 22.41 -9.83 -10.89
N LYS A 853 23.16 -10.87 -10.50
CA LYS A 853 24.31 -11.37 -11.28
C LYS A 853 24.28 -12.87 -11.55
N ALA A 854 23.36 -13.61 -10.91
CA ALA A 854 23.09 -15.02 -11.16
C ALA A 854 22.97 -15.34 -12.66
N GLY A 855 23.83 -16.21 -13.18
CA GLY A 855 23.75 -16.69 -14.56
C GLY A 855 24.10 -15.64 -15.62
N CYS A 856 24.59 -14.45 -15.24
CA CYS A 856 24.96 -13.38 -16.16
C CYS A 856 26.01 -13.84 -17.20
N LYS A 857 26.91 -14.75 -16.79
CA LYS A 857 27.95 -15.36 -17.65
C LYS A 857 27.47 -16.58 -18.45
N GLU A 858 26.26 -17.08 -18.20
CA GLU A 858 25.70 -18.26 -18.88
C GLU A 858 25.11 -17.93 -20.26
N GLY A 859 25.08 -16.67 -20.68
CA GLY A 859 24.47 -16.23 -21.94
C GLY A 859 22.93 -16.20 -21.89
N VAL A 860 22.38 -15.63 -20.81
CA VAL A 860 20.93 -15.45 -20.59
C VAL A 860 20.40 -14.15 -21.19
N ASP A 861 21.30 -13.17 -21.38
CA ASP A 861 21.11 -11.88 -22.01
C ASP A 861 22.10 -11.76 -23.18
N PRO A 862 21.66 -11.44 -24.43
CA PRO A 862 22.57 -11.24 -25.55
C PRO A 862 23.61 -10.11 -25.38
N ALA A 863 23.37 -9.16 -24.49
CA ALA A 863 24.34 -8.11 -24.15
C ALA A 863 25.35 -8.55 -23.06
N GLY A 864 25.02 -9.58 -22.26
CA GLY A 864 25.86 -10.07 -21.17
C GLY A 864 25.95 -9.16 -19.94
N GLU A 865 25.02 -8.21 -19.77
CA GLU A 865 25.04 -7.23 -18.67
C GLU A 865 24.13 -7.65 -17.49
N LYS A 866 23.12 -8.48 -17.79
CA LYS A 866 22.00 -8.82 -16.89
C LYS A 866 22.11 -10.25 -16.36
N GLY A 867 21.82 -10.41 -15.08
CA GLY A 867 21.62 -11.72 -14.44
C GLY A 867 20.13 -12.09 -14.39
N ILE A 868 19.83 -13.16 -13.65
CA ILE A 868 18.47 -13.62 -13.37
C ILE A 868 18.05 -13.24 -11.94
N SER A 869 16.77 -12.95 -11.78
CA SER A 869 16.06 -12.69 -10.53
C SER A 869 14.87 -13.63 -10.36
N LEU A 870 14.32 -13.66 -9.15
CA LEU A 870 13.12 -14.45 -8.80
C LEU A 870 11.91 -13.52 -8.65
N ARG A 871 10.77 -13.92 -9.22
CA ARG A 871 9.48 -13.21 -9.11
C ARG A 871 8.69 -13.75 -7.91
N PHE A 872 8.36 -12.86 -6.97
CA PHE A 872 7.70 -13.20 -5.70
C PHE A 872 8.39 -14.35 -4.90
N PRO A 873 9.71 -14.28 -4.63
CA PRO A 873 10.41 -15.29 -3.85
C PRO A 873 9.84 -15.35 -2.42
N ARG A 874 9.64 -16.56 -1.90
CA ARG A 874 9.23 -16.81 -0.51
C ARG A 874 10.10 -17.88 0.13
N PHE A 875 10.51 -17.63 1.37
CA PHE A 875 11.20 -18.62 2.19
C PHE A 875 10.25 -19.79 2.48
N ILE A 876 10.79 -21.01 2.41
CA ILE A 876 10.08 -22.25 2.75
C ILE A 876 10.66 -22.86 4.03
N LYS A 877 11.98 -23.02 4.09
CA LYS A 877 12.73 -23.54 5.26
C LYS A 877 14.23 -23.28 5.14
N ILE A 878 14.94 -23.43 6.25
CA ILE A 878 16.40 -23.62 6.25
C ILE A 878 16.70 -25.03 5.70
N ARG A 879 17.85 -25.19 5.04
CA ARG A 879 18.36 -26.45 4.51
C ARG A 879 19.62 -26.87 5.27
N ASP A 880 19.45 -27.26 6.53
CA ASP A 880 20.53 -27.78 7.38
C ASP A 880 21.14 -29.10 6.83
N ASP A 881 20.44 -29.73 5.90
CA ASP A 881 20.89 -30.89 5.11
C ASP A 881 21.80 -30.52 3.91
N LYS A 882 22.10 -29.22 3.70
CA LYS A 882 22.92 -28.73 2.59
C LYS A 882 24.01 -27.75 3.02
N LYS A 883 25.16 -27.84 2.36
CA LYS A 883 26.22 -26.84 2.39
C LYS A 883 26.05 -25.80 1.28
N VAL A 884 26.77 -24.70 1.41
CA VAL A 884 26.73 -23.57 0.47
C VAL A 884 27.25 -23.89 -0.94
N ASP A 885 28.14 -24.87 -1.07
CA ASP A 885 28.60 -25.43 -2.35
C ASP A 885 27.60 -26.43 -2.98
N GLU A 886 26.58 -26.86 -2.23
CA GLU A 886 25.47 -27.72 -2.65
C GLU A 886 24.18 -26.93 -2.96
N ALA A 887 24.26 -25.59 -2.91
CA ALA A 887 23.21 -24.67 -3.33
C ALA A 887 22.90 -24.80 -4.84
N THR A 888 21.72 -24.34 -5.25
CA THR A 888 21.34 -24.27 -6.67
C THR A 888 22.37 -23.45 -7.44
N SER A 889 22.87 -24.03 -8.54
CA SER A 889 23.94 -23.41 -9.32
C SER A 889 23.41 -22.37 -10.31
N SER A 890 24.26 -21.40 -10.63
CA SER A 890 23.99 -20.30 -11.58
C SER A 890 23.58 -20.82 -12.97
N ARG A 891 24.13 -21.97 -13.37
CA ARG A 891 23.72 -22.70 -14.58
C ARG A 891 22.33 -23.33 -14.45
N GLN A 892 21.98 -23.92 -13.30
CA GLN A 892 20.61 -24.43 -13.07
C GLN A 892 19.57 -23.29 -13.10
N VAL A 893 19.90 -22.13 -12.54
CA VAL A 893 19.08 -20.90 -12.65
C VAL A 893 18.86 -20.50 -14.12
N ALA A 894 19.93 -20.50 -14.93
CA ALA A 894 19.85 -20.23 -16.37
C ALA A 894 19.06 -21.30 -17.15
N GLU A 895 19.18 -22.58 -16.76
CA GLU A 895 18.40 -23.68 -17.36
C GLU A 895 16.91 -23.66 -16.94
N MET A 896 16.57 -23.20 -15.72
CA MET A 896 15.19 -22.96 -15.28
C MET A 896 14.57 -21.81 -16.08
N TYR A 897 15.24 -20.66 -16.15
CA TYR A 897 14.77 -19.50 -16.93
C TYR A 897 14.50 -19.85 -18.41
N ARG A 898 15.41 -20.60 -19.05
CA ARG A 898 15.24 -21.06 -20.44
C ARG A 898 14.07 -22.03 -20.64
N LYS A 899 13.62 -22.75 -19.60
CA LYS A 899 12.49 -23.69 -19.66
C LYS A 899 11.13 -23.01 -19.52
N GLN A 900 11.06 -21.76 -19.08
CA GLN A 900 9.79 -21.01 -19.07
C GLN A 900 9.26 -20.88 -20.51
N GLU A 901 7.97 -21.18 -20.72
CA GLU A 901 7.36 -21.13 -22.05
C GLU A 901 7.34 -19.71 -22.64
N SER A 902 7.25 -18.71 -21.76
CA SER A 902 7.36 -17.27 -22.04
C SER A 902 8.74 -16.87 -22.58
N VAL A 903 9.79 -17.64 -22.30
CA VAL A 903 11.14 -17.44 -22.84
C VAL A 903 11.33 -18.28 -24.10
N THR A 904 10.94 -19.55 -24.05
CA THR A 904 11.07 -20.53 -25.14
C THR A 904 10.46 -20.04 -26.47
N LYS A 905 9.32 -19.35 -26.41
CA LYS A 905 8.57 -18.87 -27.59
C LYS A 905 8.87 -17.41 -27.98
N ASN A 906 9.77 -16.70 -27.30
CA ASN A 906 10.03 -15.27 -27.57
C ASN A 906 11.43 -15.04 -28.15
N LYS A 907 11.51 -14.80 -29.46
CA LYS A 907 12.71 -14.26 -30.14
C LYS A 907 12.79 -12.71 -30.14
N GLY A 908 11.89 -12.05 -29.41
CA GLY A 908 11.95 -10.61 -29.17
C GLY A 908 12.98 -10.25 -28.09
N PRO A 909 13.32 -8.96 -27.92
CA PRO A 909 14.17 -8.52 -26.82
C PRO A 909 13.51 -8.85 -25.48
N SER A 910 14.26 -9.48 -24.59
CA SER A 910 13.89 -9.68 -23.19
C SER A 910 13.75 -8.32 -22.47
N VAL A 911 12.91 -8.30 -21.44
CA VAL A 911 12.54 -7.06 -20.72
C VAL A 911 13.08 -7.09 -19.30
N ASP A 912 13.54 -5.93 -18.85
CA ASP A 912 14.38 -5.79 -17.66
C ASP A 912 13.57 -5.56 -16.39
N ASP A 913 13.89 -6.32 -15.34
CA ASP A 913 13.30 -6.19 -14.01
C ASP A 913 14.08 -5.13 -13.19
N ASP A 914 13.78 -3.87 -13.52
CA ASP A 914 14.30 -2.63 -12.90
C ASP A 914 13.46 -2.20 -11.67
N PHE A 915 12.50 -3.02 -11.24
CA PHE A 915 11.50 -2.68 -10.22
C PHE A 915 11.72 -3.44 -8.90
N GLU A 916 11.72 -2.71 -7.78
CA GLU A 916 11.59 -3.31 -6.45
C GLU A 916 10.11 -3.62 -6.15
N TYR A 917 9.87 -4.79 -5.55
CA TYR A 917 8.57 -5.30 -5.08
C TYR A 917 8.50 -5.31 -3.55
#